data_AF-A0A268BTY4-F1
#
_entry.id   AF-A0A268BTY4-F1
#
_cell.length_a   1.000
_cell.length_b   1.000
_cell.length_c   1.000
_cell.angle_alpha   90.00
_cell.angle_beta   90.00
_cell.angle_gamma   90.00
#
_symmetry.space_group_name_H-M   'P 1'
#
loop_
_entity.id
_entity.type
_entity.pdbx_description
1 polymer ?
#
loop_
_entity_poly.entity_id
_entity_poly.type
_entity_poly.pdbx_seq_one_letter_code
_entity_poly.pdbx_strand_id
1 'polypeptide(L)'
;MKTAIGEFKVGTQYQAPFSLKANFSTSDKGSAKLQFRLFGSDGHPLPLSGTTPKLAMKMADNSVFINENLTIKDPVEGIIEYVLSDNEIKHYGNVQAELYLLYSNNTQVSVHQFTFTITRALIDESVDVIREVVVEDFERFKASLEAKLSETNAAIDKAKVDIENTVSTAIKTVNDTTTSAKASINSSKASAESSITSLVTSAQDNIKTVSDQVVAAQANLDSIEESIASNQLETKTGAQAKANQAETNAKNASLPRTGGTLTGDIIIKKSSPKITMQDSSGNTVGGLRVTNNGSPVISGTNGSHIYLRPKGDTETANETKIQVDGIYHNGSKMATESVAQQKADNAEENAKNASLPNLSVSVMDGNAPLSDYPSGFSIKRMLNTETNFPTAVGILLTFNYDPHRNFQLLHTKDTNKLQLRHFNSITNRWSNFDDLETTSGSQNKVSALKTDIGHLGINGTSTSEATNLNAITVGGSYYFRSNASGRPFDANGIVRHTPSLGTTGATQEAISLSGRTKSFRVMVGGIWGDWLQYAGSIADAKWEMLTPRGGSQIWSEASSPRVLRLGDTVFLQGALKGITSRKFLALTLPGHCRPDRDLTFLQSTSTDGYKARFARWSIKTNGDVYIDYNTDDVWDGTKWYPIDTSFTITS
;
A
#
# COMPACT_ATOMS: atom_id res chain seq x y z
N MET A 1 10.15 -16.49 -77.91
CA MET A 1 11.28 -15.88 -77.18
C MET A 1 12.45 -15.72 -78.14
N LYS A 2 12.99 -14.51 -78.26
CA LYS A 2 14.21 -14.25 -79.04
C LYS A 2 15.39 -14.34 -78.08
N THR A 3 16.39 -15.14 -78.41
CA THR A 3 17.57 -15.32 -77.57
C THR A 3 18.82 -14.84 -78.30
N ALA A 4 19.54 -13.92 -77.69
CA ALA A 4 20.87 -13.51 -78.12
C ALA A 4 21.91 -14.32 -77.34
N ILE A 5 22.81 -15.00 -78.03
CA ILE A 5 23.83 -15.85 -77.40
C ILE A 5 25.18 -15.14 -77.46
N GLY A 6 25.77 -14.91 -76.30
CA GLY A 6 27.14 -14.42 -76.13
C GLY A 6 28.05 -15.52 -75.62
N GLU A 7 29.14 -15.77 -76.32
CA GLU A 7 30.17 -16.72 -75.90
C GLU A 7 31.39 -15.94 -75.40
N PHE A 8 31.78 -16.16 -74.15
CA PHE A 8 32.89 -15.44 -73.52
C PHE A 8 33.95 -16.40 -73.01
N LYS A 9 35.22 -16.07 -73.27
CA LYS A 9 36.37 -16.78 -72.70
C LYS A 9 36.90 -16.02 -71.50
N VAL A 10 37.01 -16.70 -70.37
CA VAL A 10 37.56 -16.16 -69.12
C VAL A 10 39.04 -16.53 -69.04
N GLY A 11 39.91 -15.52 -69.05
CA GLY A 11 41.37 -15.69 -69.04
C GLY A 11 42.10 -14.35 -68.89
N THR A 12 43.44 -14.37 -68.92
CA THR A 12 44.30 -13.20 -68.66
C THR A 12 44.46 -12.24 -69.84
N GLN A 13 43.81 -12.51 -70.98
CA GLN A 13 43.89 -11.67 -72.18
C GLN A 13 42.64 -10.81 -72.33
N TYR A 14 42.85 -9.52 -72.60
CA TYR A 14 41.77 -8.57 -72.91
C TYR A 14 40.98 -9.03 -74.14
N GLN A 15 39.66 -9.17 -73.98
CA GLN A 15 38.73 -9.41 -75.07
C GLN A 15 38.13 -8.07 -75.51
N ALA A 16 38.28 -7.72 -76.78
CA ALA A 16 37.66 -6.51 -77.31
C ALA A 16 36.13 -6.60 -77.20
N PRO A 17 35.43 -5.47 -76.98
CA PRO A 17 33.96 -5.46 -76.96
C PRO A 17 33.41 -6.04 -78.26
N PHE A 18 32.51 -7.02 -78.17
CA PHE A 18 31.89 -7.61 -79.35
C PHE A 18 30.38 -7.37 -79.39
N SER A 19 29.83 -7.33 -80.61
CA SER A 19 28.39 -7.22 -80.78
C SER A 19 27.75 -8.60 -80.76
N LEU A 20 26.70 -8.79 -79.96
CA LEU A 20 25.88 -10.00 -79.96
C LEU A 20 25.06 -10.17 -81.25
N LYS A 21 25.13 -9.21 -82.18
CA LYS A 21 24.33 -9.15 -83.43
C LYS A 21 22.83 -9.36 -83.20
N ALA A 22 22.36 -9.05 -82.00
CA ALA A 22 20.97 -9.18 -81.60
C ALA A 22 20.20 -7.90 -81.91
N ASN A 23 19.02 -8.07 -82.52
CA ASN A 23 18.07 -7.02 -82.81
C ASN A 23 16.75 -7.35 -82.11
N PHE A 24 16.61 -6.93 -80.87
CA PHE A 24 15.32 -7.00 -80.15
C PHE A 24 14.42 -5.85 -80.59
N SER A 25 13.12 -5.95 -80.34
CA SER A 25 12.13 -4.91 -80.59
C SER A 25 11.49 -4.47 -79.27
N THR A 26 11.06 -3.21 -79.16
CA THR A 26 10.29 -2.71 -78.00
C THR A 26 9.00 -3.51 -77.75
N SER A 27 8.51 -4.26 -78.74
CA SER A 27 7.39 -5.21 -78.60
C SER A 27 7.75 -6.57 -78.02
N ASP A 28 9.03 -6.91 -77.85
CA ASP A 28 9.48 -8.23 -77.34
C ASP A 28 9.35 -8.35 -75.80
N LYS A 29 8.37 -7.68 -75.18
CA LYS A 29 8.09 -7.66 -73.73
C LYS A 29 8.03 -9.07 -73.14
N GLY A 30 8.79 -9.31 -72.06
CA GLY A 30 8.93 -10.62 -71.41
C GLY A 30 9.52 -11.75 -72.28
N SER A 31 10.06 -11.46 -73.48
CA SER A 31 10.49 -12.49 -74.44
C SER A 31 11.86 -12.26 -75.09
N ALA A 32 12.50 -11.11 -74.83
CA ALA A 32 13.87 -10.78 -75.22
C ALA A 32 14.86 -11.31 -74.16
N LYS A 33 15.64 -12.34 -74.53
CA LYS A 33 16.55 -13.05 -73.63
C LYS A 33 18.00 -12.90 -74.07
N LEU A 34 18.88 -12.55 -73.13
CA LEU A 34 20.33 -12.69 -73.25
C LEU A 34 20.73 -14.03 -72.62
N GLN A 35 21.51 -14.81 -73.35
CA GLN A 35 22.11 -16.05 -72.86
C GLN A 35 23.62 -15.94 -73.02
N PHE A 36 24.35 -16.21 -71.94
CA PHE A 36 25.80 -16.14 -71.91
C PHE A 36 26.36 -17.54 -71.66
N ARG A 37 27.32 -17.94 -72.48
CA ARG A 37 28.08 -19.19 -72.34
C ARG A 37 29.52 -18.85 -72.01
N LEU A 38 30.00 -19.34 -70.88
CA LEU A 38 31.32 -19.02 -70.35
C LEU A 38 32.26 -20.20 -70.57
N PHE A 39 33.43 -19.92 -71.10
CA PHE A 39 34.48 -20.90 -71.36
C PHE A 39 35.76 -20.52 -70.63
N GLY A 40 36.52 -21.50 -70.13
CA GLY A 40 37.85 -21.29 -69.60
C GLY A 40 38.87 -20.93 -70.70
N SER A 41 40.09 -20.59 -70.28
CA SER A 41 41.20 -20.30 -71.21
C SER A 41 41.61 -21.50 -72.07
N ASP A 42 41.26 -22.70 -71.63
CA ASP A 42 41.46 -23.99 -72.31
C ASP A 42 40.34 -24.32 -73.32
N GLY A 43 39.28 -23.51 -73.38
CA GLY A 43 38.14 -23.69 -74.28
C GLY A 43 37.06 -24.65 -73.78
N HIS A 44 37.19 -25.22 -72.57
CA HIS A 44 36.14 -26.00 -71.94
C HIS A 44 35.11 -25.08 -71.25
N PRO A 45 33.84 -25.53 -71.07
CA PRO A 45 32.85 -24.76 -70.31
C PRO A 45 33.36 -24.41 -68.91
N LEU A 46 33.10 -23.18 -68.46
CA LEU A 46 33.52 -22.68 -67.15
C LEU A 46 32.43 -22.96 -66.10
N PRO A 47 32.67 -23.81 -65.08
CA PRO A 47 31.70 -24.04 -64.02
C PRO A 47 31.44 -22.79 -63.17
N LEU A 48 30.18 -22.56 -62.80
CA LEU A 48 29.72 -21.34 -62.09
C LEU A 48 29.34 -21.59 -60.63
N SER A 49 29.81 -22.68 -60.02
CA SER A 49 29.57 -22.99 -58.61
C SER A 49 30.14 -21.89 -57.70
N GLY A 50 29.26 -21.23 -56.93
CA GLY A 50 29.66 -20.16 -56.00
C GLY A 50 29.91 -18.79 -56.64
N THR A 51 29.47 -18.58 -57.88
CA THR A 51 29.58 -17.27 -58.58
C THR A 51 28.24 -16.55 -58.61
N THR A 52 28.24 -15.24 -58.38
CA THR A 52 27.09 -14.34 -58.55
C THR A 52 27.28 -13.48 -59.80
N PRO A 53 26.51 -13.70 -60.88
CA PRO A 53 26.58 -12.87 -62.07
C PRO A 53 25.87 -11.53 -61.87
N LYS A 54 26.43 -10.47 -62.44
CA LYS A 54 25.86 -9.11 -62.43
C LYS A 54 25.95 -8.51 -63.81
N LEU A 55 24.86 -7.92 -64.30
CA LEU A 55 24.77 -7.30 -65.63
C LEU A 55 24.54 -5.81 -65.47
N ALA A 56 25.46 -5.00 -65.99
CA ALA A 56 25.27 -3.57 -66.14
C ALA A 56 24.95 -3.25 -67.61
N MET A 57 23.95 -2.42 -67.86
CA MET A 57 23.56 -1.98 -69.19
C MET A 57 23.42 -0.47 -69.21
N LYS A 58 24.04 0.17 -70.19
CA LYS A 58 23.83 1.57 -70.54
C LYS A 58 23.06 1.62 -71.85
N MET A 59 21.85 2.15 -71.79
CA MET A 59 20.96 2.23 -72.94
C MET A 59 21.30 3.46 -73.81
N ALA A 60 20.70 3.53 -75.00
CA ALA A 60 20.98 4.60 -75.96
C ALA A 60 20.58 6.01 -75.47
N ASP A 61 19.60 6.10 -74.57
CA ASP A 61 19.17 7.35 -73.93
C ASP A 61 20.02 7.73 -72.70
N ASN A 62 21.11 7.00 -72.43
CA ASN A 62 21.98 7.08 -71.26
C ASN A 62 21.38 6.62 -69.93
N SER A 63 20.19 6.01 -69.91
CA SER A 63 19.73 5.27 -68.73
C SER A 63 20.68 4.11 -68.41
N VAL A 64 20.83 3.80 -67.13
CA VAL A 64 21.71 2.73 -66.65
C VAL A 64 20.90 1.76 -65.81
N PHE A 65 20.95 0.49 -66.17
CA PHE A 65 20.32 -0.62 -65.48
C PHE A 65 21.39 -1.55 -64.91
N ILE A 66 21.28 -1.88 -63.63
CA ILE A 66 22.18 -2.79 -62.94
C ILE A 66 21.34 -3.93 -62.39
N ASN A 67 21.59 -5.14 -62.88
CA ASN A 67 20.83 -6.33 -62.54
C ASN A 67 21.74 -7.33 -61.82
N GLU A 68 21.33 -7.73 -60.61
CA GLU A 68 22.07 -8.68 -59.77
C GLU A 68 21.38 -10.05 -59.67
N ASN A 69 20.19 -10.20 -60.26
CA ASN A 69 19.34 -11.41 -60.19
C ASN A 69 19.33 -12.20 -61.52
N LEU A 70 20.49 -12.43 -62.14
CA LEU A 70 20.53 -13.24 -63.36
C LEU A 70 20.39 -14.73 -63.01
N THR A 71 19.77 -15.50 -63.90
CA THR A 71 19.55 -16.93 -63.67
C THR A 71 20.73 -17.75 -64.17
N ILE A 72 21.42 -18.49 -63.29
CA ILE A 72 22.37 -19.52 -63.71
C ILE A 72 21.55 -20.74 -64.15
N LYS A 73 21.49 -20.98 -65.46
CA LYS A 73 20.65 -22.02 -66.04
C LYS A 73 21.31 -23.39 -65.98
N ASP A 74 22.61 -23.43 -66.29
CA ASP A 74 23.43 -24.64 -66.19
C ASP A 74 24.79 -24.26 -65.57
N PRO A 75 25.00 -24.59 -64.28
CA PRO A 75 26.24 -24.25 -63.58
C PRO A 75 27.44 -25.10 -64.02
N VAL A 76 27.24 -26.23 -64.71
CA VAL A 76 28.32 -27.09 -65.20
C VAL A 76 28.76 -26.65 -66.59
N GLU A 77 27.80 -26.35 -67.46
CA GLU A 77 28.04 -25.89 -68.83
C GLU A 77 28.28 -24.36 -68.93
N GLY A 78 28.33 -23.65 -67.81
CA GLY A 78 28.66 -22.23 -67.77
C GLY A 78 27.60 -21.31 -68.38
N ILE A 79 26.31 -21.64 -68.24
CA ILE A 79 25.21 -20.93 -68.91
C ILE A 79 24.47 -20.00 -67.94
N ILE A 80 24.41 -18.72 -68.28
CA ILE A 80 23.64 -17.68 -67.59
C ILE A 80 22.56 -17.14 -68.53
N GLU A 81 21.37 -16.91 -68.01
CA GLU A 81 20.25 -16.32 -68.74
C GLU A 81 19.72 -15.07 -68.05
N TYR A 82 19.31 -14.10 -68.86
CA TYR A 82 18.65 -12.88 -68.41
C TYR A 82 17.57 -12.48 -69.40
N VAL A 83 16.36 -12.21 -68.92
CA VAL A 83 15.25 -11.71 -69.75
C VAL A 83 15.11 -10.22 -69.46
N LEU A 84 15.14 -9.38 -70.50
CA LEU A 84 14.96 -7.93 -70.35
C LEU A 84 13.55 -7.66 -69.79
N SER A 85 13.46 -6.79 -68.80
CA SER A 85 12.20 -6.34 -68.24
C SER A 85 11.40 -5.48 -69.22
N ASP A 86 10.10 -5.34 -68.97
CA ASP A 86 9.22 -4.45 -69.73
C ASP A 86 9.66 -2.99 -69.68
N ASN A 87 10.47 -2.60 -68.69
CA ASN A 87 11.03 -1.26 -68.61
C ASN A 87 12.27 -1.13 -69.52
N GLU A 88 13.22 -2.05 -69.38
CA GLU A 88 14.48 -2.03 -70.15
C GLU A 88 14.26 -2.16 -71.65
N ILE A 89 13.32 -3.02 -72.08
CA ILE A 89 13.05 -3.26 -73.50
C ILE A 89 12.49 -2.02 -74.22
N LYS A 90 12.01 -0.99 -73.50
CA LYS A 90 11.48 0.26 -74.08
C LYS A 90 12.59 1.22 -74.55
N HIS A 91 13.82 1.07 -74.05
CA HIS A 91 14.92 1.98 -74.37
C HIS A 91 15.58 1.58 -75.70
N TYR A 92 14.94 1.96 -76.81
CA TYR A 92 15.40 1.64 -78.16
C TYR A 92 16.73 2.32 -78.51
N GLY A 93 17.57 1.63 -79.28
CA GLY A 93 18.88 2.07 -79.75
C GLY A 93 20.00 1.06 -79.43
N ASN A 94 21.25 1.53 -79.48
CA ASN A 94 22.42 0.72 -79.17
C ASN A 94 22.63 0.64 -77.66
N VAL A 95 22.67 -0.58 -77.11
CA VAL A 95 22.91 -0.86 -75.70
C VAL A 95 24.36 -1.28 -75.52
N GLN A 96 25.07 -0.62 -74.60
CA GLN A 96 26.40 -1.01 -74.13
C GLN A 96 26.24 -1.80 -72.83
N ALA A 97 26.79 -3.00 -72.74
CA ALA A 97 26.58 -3.86 -71.59
C ALA A 97 27.87 -4.51 -71.10
N GLU A 98 27.90 -4.81 -69.81
CA GLU A 98 29.01 -5.45 -69.11
C GLU A 98 28.48 -6.58 -68.23
N LEU A 99 28.99 -7.78 -68.44
CA LEU A 99 28.75 -8.92 -67.55
C LEU A 99 29.92 -9.07 -66.58
N TYR A 100 29.58 -9.08 -65.29
CA TYR A 100 30.48 -9.26 -64.16
C TYR A 100 30.24 -10.63 -63.52
N LEU A 101 31.32 -11.30 -63.14
CA LEU A 101 31.30 -12.54 -62.38
C LEU A 101 31.98 -12.33 -61.02
N LEU A 102 31.21 -12.47 -59.95
CA LEU A 102 31.67 -12.26 -58.57
C LEU A 102 31.78 -13.62 -57.87
N TYR A 103 32.97 -14.02 -57.42
CA TYR A 103 33.13 -15.23 -56.59
C TYR A 103 32.80 -14.94 -55.13
N SER A 104 32.48 -15.97 -54.35
CA SER A 104 32.04 -15.88 -52.94
C SER A 104 33.04 -15.19 -51.98
N ASN A 105 34.28 -14.94 -52.43
CA ASN A 105 35.32 -14.20 -51.70
C ASN A 105 35.39 -12.70 -52.08
N ASN A 106 34.39 -12.15 -52.78
CA ASN A 106 34.34 -10.78 -53.30
C ASN A 106 35.52 -10.39 -54.22
N THR A 107 36.27 -11.34 -54.76
CA THR A 107 37.32 -11.06 -55.74
C THR A 107 36.69 -10.98 -57.13
N GLN A 108 36.85 -9.83 -57.80
CA GLN A 108 36.32 -9.58 -59.15
C GLN A 108 37.25 -10.21 -60.18
N VAL A 109 36.75 -11.15 -60.99
CA VAL A 109 37.64 -12.00 -61.82
C VAL A 109 37.41 -11.86 -63.32
N SER A 110 36.25 -11.39 -63.80
CA SER A 110 36.08 -11.15 -65.24
C SER A 110 35.03 -10.08 -65.56
N VAL A 111 35.35 -9.19 -66.50
CA VAL A 111 34.44 -8.19 -67.08
C VAL A 111 34.35 -8.45 -68.58
N HIS A 112 33.14 -8.72 -69.06
CA HIS A 112 32.89 -8.93 -70.47
C HIS A 112 32.02 -7.83 -71.04
N GLN A 113 32.60 -7.00 -71.91
CA GLN A 113 31.91 -5.91 -72.58
C GLN A 113 31.29 -6.39 -73.91
N PHE A 114 30.03 -6.05 -74.14
CA PHE A 114 29.33 -6.38 -75.38
C PHE A 114 28.26 -5.35 -75.74
N THR A 115 27.80 -5.39 -76.98
CA THR A 115 26.72 -4.51 -77.45
C THR A 115 25.61 -5.28 -78.15
N PHE A 116 24.38 -4.76 -78.09
CA PHE A 116 23.24 -5.23 -78.86
C PHE A 116 22.29 -4.08 -79.18
N THR A 117 21.35 -4.29 -80.11
CA THR A 117 20.42 -3.23 -80.55
C THR A 117 18.99 -3.59 -80.18
N ILE A 118 18.24 -2.58 -79.73
CA ILE A 118 16.78 -2.64 -79.57
C ILE A 118 16.17 -1.70 -80.61
N THR A 119 15.36 -2.22 -81.52
CA THR A 119 14.64 -1.45 -82.53
C THR A 119 13.27 -1.02 -81.99
N ARG A 120 12.83 0.16 -82.41
CA ARG A 120 11.52 0.69 -82.03
C ARG A 120 10.42 0.02 -82.87
N ALA A 121 9.40 -0.50 -82.22
CA ALA A 121 8.20 -0.97 -82.91
C ALA A 121 7.32 0.21 -83.36
N LEU A 122 6.64 0.06 -84.50
CA LEU A 122 5.74 1.09 -85.06
C LEU A 122 4.60 1.50 -84.11
N ILE A 123 4.19 0.60 -83.19
CA ILE A 123 3.12 0.89 -82.23
C ILE A 123 3.58 1.82 -81.08
N ASP A 124 4.90 1.97 -80.87
CA ASP A 124 5.48 2.76 -79.79
C ASP A 124 5.96 4.15 -80.26
N GLU A 125 5.50 4.63 -81.43
CA GLU A 125 5.95 5.90 -82.06
C GLU A 125 5.49 7.17 -81.31
N SER A 126 4.57 7.07 -80.33
CA SER A 126 3.87 8.22 -79.73
C SER A 126 3.98 8.42 -78.21
N VAL A 127 5.11 8.08 -77.57
CA VAL A 127 5.33 8.40 -76.14
C VAL A 127 6.74 8.95 -75.92
N ASP A 128 6.83 10.18 -75.44
CA ASP A 128 8.08 10.73 -74.89
C ASP A 128 8.49 9.91 -73.67
N VAL A 129 9.68 9.31 -73.72
CA VAL A 129 10.25 8.61 -72.56
C VAL A 129 10.65 9.68 -71.54
N ILE A 130 9.76 9.93 -70.58
CA ILE A 130 10.06 10.73 -69.40
C ILE A 130 11.20 10.01 -68.67
N ARG A 131 12.28 10.73 -68.32
CA ARG A 131 13.36 10.20 -67.48
C ARG A 131 12.78 9.81 -66.12
N GLU A 132 12.51 8.53 -65.92
CA GLU A 132 12.09 7.98 -64.65
C GLU A 132 13.25 7.18 -64.06
N VAL A 133 13.92 7.74 -63.05
CA VAL A 133 14.86 6.99 -62.22
C VAL A 133 14.03 6.37 -61.09
N VAL A 134 13.31 5.28 -61.38
CA VAL A 134 12.73 4.44 -60.32
C VAL A 134 13.83 3.54 -59.79
N VAL A 135 14.36 3.88 -58.62
CA VAL A 135 15.22 2.97 -57.87
C VAL A 135 14.28 2.03 -57.13
N GLU A 136 14.21 0.77 -57.56
CA GLU A 136 13.35 -0.27 -56.96
C GLU A 136 13.49 -0.36 -55.43
N ASP A 137 14.67 -0.04 -54.90
CA ASP A 137 14.96 0.01 -53.47
C ASP A 137 14.11 1.05 -52.72
N PHE A 138 13.76 2.17 -53.36
CA PHE A 138 12.96 3.23 -52.73
C PHE A 138 11.51 2.82 -52.52
N GLU A 139 10.89 2.14 -53.49
CA GLU A 139 9.52 1.63 -53.35
C GLU A 139 9.44 0.50 -52.31
N ARG A 140 10.46 -0.37 -52.25
CA ARG A 140 10.58 -1.38 -51.18
C ARG A 140 10.72 -0.72 -49.80
N PHE A 141 11.51 0.35 -49.70
CA PHE A 141 11.67 1.11 -48.46
C PHE A 141 10.35 1.75 -48.01
N LYS A 142 9.61 2.36 -48.94
CA LYS A 142 8.29 2.95 -48.67
C LYS A 142 7.29 1.91 -48.15
N ALA A 143 7.19 0.75 -48.82
CA ALA A 143 6.31 -0.33 -48.37
C ALA A 143 6.69 -0.84 -46.96
N SER A 144 7.99 -0.92 -46.66
CA SER A 144 8.48 -1.29 -45.33
C SER A 144 8.11 -0.24 -44.26
N LEU A 145 8.21 1.04 -44.58
CA LEU A 145 7.78 2.14 -43.70
C LEU A 145 6.28 2.09 -43.41
N GLU A 146 5.44 1.89 -44.43
CA GLU A 146 3.99 1.81 -44.30
C GLU A 146 3.56 0.61 -43.43
N ALA A 147 4.21 -0.55 -43.60
CA ALA A 147 3.98 -1.72 -42.77
C ALA A 147 4.35 -1.47 -41.30
N LYS A 148 5.53 -0.90 -41.04
CA LYS A 148 5.98 -0.55 -39.68
C LYS A 148 5.07 0.48 -39.02
N LEU A 149 4.56 1.45 -39.78
CA LEU A 149 3.62 2.44 -39.27
C LEU A 149 2.31 1.79 -38.83
N SER A 150 1.78 0.85 -39.63
CA SER A 150 0.57 0.08 -39.30
C SER A 150 0.75 -0.76 -38.04
N GLU A 151 1.87 -1.49 -37.93
CA GLU A 151 2.20 -2.29 -36.75
C GLU A 151 2.34 -1.43 -35.49
N THR A 152 3.00 -0.27 -35.61
CA THR A 152 3.17 0.67 -34.50
C THR A 152 1.83 1.22 -34.03
N ASN A 153 0.93 1.57 -34.94
CA ASN A 153 -0.40 2.06 -34.60
C ASN A 153 -1.23 0.98 -33.87
N ALA A 154 -1.20 -0.27 -34.36
CA ALA A 154 -1.88 -1.38 -33.68
C ALA A 154 -1.32 -1.63 -32.26
N ALA A 155 -0.01 -1.50 -32.08
CA ALA A 155 0.63 -1.60 -30.76
C ALA A 155 0.21 -0.46 -29.81
N ILE A 156 0.09 0.77 -30.32
CA ILE A 156 -0.39 1.93 -29.56
C ILE A 156 -1.85 1.73 -29.12
N ASP A 157 -2.72 1.26 -30.03
CA ASP A 157 -4.13 1.00 -29.71
C ASP A 157 -4.28 -0.08 -28.64
N LYS A 158 -3.51 -1.17 -28.74
CA LYS A 158 -3.48 -2.20 -27.72
C LYS A 158 -2.97 -1.66 -26.38
N ALA A 159 -1.90 -0.88 -26.39
CA ALA A 159 -1.34 -0.27 -25.17
C ALA A 159 -2.35 0.66 -24.50
N LYS A 160 -3.14 1.42 -25.27
CA LYS A 160 -4.20 2.28 -24.75
C LYS A 160 -5.27 1.47 -24.01
N VAL A 161 -5.75 0.37 -24.60
CA VAL A 161 -6.73 -0.52 -23.98
C VAL A 161 -6.17 -1.18 -22.71
N ASP A 162 -4.92 -1.65 -22.74
CA ASP A 162 -4.27 -2.26 -21.57
C ASP A 162 -4.10 -1.24 -20.42
N ILE A 163 -3.76 0.01 -20.74
CA ILE A 163 -3.69 1.12 -19.78
C ILE A 163 -5.07 1.42 -19.19
N GLU A 164 -6.11 1.53 -20.02
CA GLU A 164 -7.49 1.80 -19.55
C GLU A 164 -7.98 0.70 -18.59
N ASN A 165 -7.75 -0.57 -18.93
CA ASN A 165 -8.11 -1.71 -18.07
C ASN A 165 -7.31 -1.71 -16.75
N THR A 166 -6.01 -1.42 -16.81
CA THR A 166 -5.15 -1.36 -15.62
C THR A 166 -5.59 -0.25 -14.68
N VAL A 167 -5.86 0.95 -15.23
CA VAL A 167 -6.34 2.10 -14.46
C VAL A 167 -7.71 1.82 -13.84
N SER A 168 -8.64 1.24 -14.59
CA SER A 168 -9.96 0.86 -14.09
C SER A 168 -9.88 -0.14 -12.92
N THR A 169 -9.04 -1.16 -13.06
CA THR A 169 -8.79 -2.15 -12.00
C THR A 169 -8.18 -1.51 -10.76
N ALA A 170 -7.16 -0.65 -10.93
CA ALA A 170 -6.52 0.04 -9.83
C ALA A 170 -7.49 0.96 -9.06
N ILE A 171 -8.33 1.71 -9.78
CA ILE A 171 -9.38 2.55 -9.19
C ILE A 171 -10.35 1.70 -8.37
N LYS A 172 -10.80 0.55 -8.91
CA LYS A 172 -11.68 -0.37 -8.20
C LYS A 172 -11.03 -0.88 -6.91
N THR A 173 -9.79 -1.37 -6.97
CA THR A 173 -9.07 -1.87 -5.79
C THR A 173 -8.90 -0.81 -4.71
N VAL A 174 -8.54 0.42 -5.10
CA VAL A 174 -8.40 1.55 -4.17
C VAL A 174 -9.74 1.88 -3.51
N ASN A 175 -10.83 1.90 -4.27
CA ASN A 175 -12.17 2.16 -3.73
C ASN A 175 -12.64 1.06 -2.77
N ASP A 176 -12.41 -0.21 -3.12
CA ASP A 176 -12.76 -1.36 -2.28
C ASP A 176 -11.98 -1.31 -0.96
N THR A 177 -10.66 -1.08 -1.03
CA THR A 177 -9.81 -0.96 0.16
C THR A 177 -10.19 0.23 1.02
N THR A 178 -10.50 1.37 0.41
CA THR A 178 -10.98 2.57 1.13
C THR A 178 -12.30 2.29 1.86
N THR A 179 -13.20 1.54 1.24
CA THR A 179 -14.49 1.17 1.82
C THR A 179 -14.31 0.23 3.01
N SER A 180 -13.49 -0.81 2.86
CA SER A 180 -13.16 -1.74 3.96
C SER A 180 -12.45 -1.03 5.12
N ALA A 181 -11.48 -0.16 4.83
CA ALA A 181 -10.78 0.60 5.86
C ALA A 181 -11.73 1.52 6.65
N LYS A 182 -12.65 2.22 5.96
CA LYS A 182 -13.70 3.02 6.61
C LYS A 182 -14.59 2.17 7.52
N ALA A 183 -14.98 0.97 7.08
CA ALA A 183 -15.79 0.06 7.88
C ALA A 183 -15.04 -0.39 9.15
N SER A 184 -13.78 -0.82 9.03
CA SER A 184 -12.96 -1.22 10.17
C SER A 184 -12.74 -0.07 11.17
N ILE A 185 -12.44 1.15 10.69
CA ILE A 185 -12.28 2.34 11.55
C ILE A 185 -13.58 2.61 12.32
N ASN A 186 -14.74 2.54 11.66
CA ASN A 186 -16.03 2.77 12.31
C ASN A 186 -16.33 1.71 13.37
N SER A 187 -16.03 0.44 13.11
CA SER A 187 -16.18 -0.63 14.11
C SER A 187 -15.26 -0.40 15.31
N SER A 188 -13.98 -0.09 15.10
CA SER A 188 -13.05 0.21 16.19
C SER A 188 -13.48 1.44 17.00
N LYS A 189 -13.98 2.49 16.33
CA LYS A 189 -14.55 3.68 17.00
C LYS A 189 -15.72 3.29 17.89
N ALA A 190 -16.68 2.51 17.39
CA ALA A 190 -17.85 2.08 18.16
C ALA A 190 -17.46 1.22 19.38
N SER A 191 -16.49 0.31 19.22
CA SER A 191 -15.96 -0.47 20.35
C SER A 191 -15.29 0.40 21.39
N ALA A 192 -14.47 1.38 20.98
CA ALA A 192 -13.82 2.31 21.89
C ALA A 192 -14.84 3.18 22.65
N GLU A 193 -15.86 3.71 21.97
CA GLU A 193 -16.95 4.47 22.58
C GLU A 193 -17.70 3.65 23.63
N SER A 194 -17.97 2.37 23.35
CA SER A 194 -18.60 1.46 24.30
C SER A 194 -17.74 1.20 25.54
N SER A 195 -16.44 0.92 25.36
CA SER A 195 -15.50 0.71 26.47
C SER A 195 -15.35 1.96 27.34
N ILE A 196 -15.23 3.15 26.72
CA ILE A 196 -15.17 4.43 27.43
C ILE A 196 -16.46 4.64 28.23
N THR A 197 -17.62 4.40 27.63
CA THR A 197 -18.92 4.53 28.31
C THR A 197 -18.98 3.62 29.54
N SER A 198 -18.60 2.34 29.41
CA SER A 198 -18.60 1.40 30.52
C SER A 198 -17.64 1.81 31.66
N LEU A 199 -16.45 2.30 31.33
CA LEU A 199 -15.49 2.80 32.32
C LEU A 199 -16.02 4.04 33.05
N VAL A 200 -16.62 4.98 32.33
CA VAL A 200 -17.22 6.18 32.90
C VAL A 200 -18.36 5.82 33.85
N THR A 201 -19.27 4.93 33.44
CA THR A 201 -20.37 4.46 34.31
C THR A 201 -19.82 3.78 35.56
N SER A 202 -18.83 2.88 35.44
CA SER A 202 -18.23 2.20 36.59
C SER A 202 -17.56 3.18 37.56
N ALA A 203 -16.87 4.19 37.03
CA ALA A 203 -16.26 5.24 37.85
C ALA A 203 -17.32 6.07 38.58
N GLN A 204 -18.41 6.43 37.91
CA GLN A 204 -19.54 7.15 38.50
C GLN A 204 -20.20 6.35 39.63
N ASP A 205 -20.42 5.06 39.43
CA ASP A 205 -21.01 4.17 40.44
C ASP A 205 -20.11 4.02 41.68
N ASN A 206 -18.79 3.91 41.47
CA ASN A 206 -17.83 3.86 42.57
C ASN A 206 -17.78 5.18 43.34
N ILE A 207 -17.74 6.32 42.64
CA ILE A 207 -17.78 7.65 43.26
C ILE A 207 -19.06 7.82 44.07
N LYS A 208 -20.21 7.42 43.51
CA LYS A 208 -21.49 7.45 44.22
C LYS A 208 -21.45 6.60 45.49
N THR A 209 -20.95 5.37 45.39
CA THR A 209 -20.81 4.46 46.53
C THR A 209 -19.96 5.08 47.65
N VAL A 210 -18.81 5.65 47.31
CA VAL A 210 -17.94 6.33 48.28
C VAL A 210 -18.63 7.55 48.88
N SER A 211 -19.33 8.34 48.05
CA SER A 211 -20.11 9.49 48.52
C SER A 211 -21.18 9.06 49.54
N ASP A 212 -21.94 8.01 49.26
CA ASP A 212 -22.97 7.49 50.16
C ASP A 212 -22.35 6.98 51.48
N GLN A 213 -21.18 6.33 51.42
CA GLN A 213 -20.44 5.89 52.61
C GLN A 213 -19.94 7.07 53.46
N VAL A 214 -19.44 8.13 52.85
CA VAL A 214 -18.98 9.35 53.55
C VAL A 214 -20.16 10.02 54.25
N VAL A 215 -21.31 10.14 53.58
CA VAL A 215 -22.54 10.69 54.18
C VAL A 215 -22.98 9.87 55.39
N ALA A 216 -22.97 8.53 55.28
CA ALA A 216 -23.31 7.65 56.40
C ALA A 216 -22.31 7.77 57.57
N ALA A 217 -21.00 7.87 57.28
CA ALA A 217 -19.98 8.07 58.29
C ALA A 217 -20.14 9.42 59.01
N GLN A 218 -20.51 10.48 58.27
CA GLN A 218 -20.79 11.78 58.86
C GLN A 218 -22.00 11.73 59.80
N ALA A 219 -23.10 11.10 59.38
CA ALA A 219 -24.27 10.93 60.24
C ALA A 219 -23.96 10.16 61.55
N ASN A 220 -23.08 9.15 61.48
CA ASN A 220 -22.61 8.43 62.66
C ASN A 220 -21.76 9.33 63.58
N LEU A 221 -20.87 10.15 63.01
CA LEU A 221 -20.07 11.13 63.74
C LEU A 221 -20.97 12.14 64.47
N ASP A 222 -21.97 12.70 63.77
CA ASP A 222 -22.94 13.63 64.32
C ASP A 222 -23.69 13.00 65.52
N SER A 223 -24.12 11.74 65.38
CA SER A 223 -24.79 11.00 66.46
C SER A 223 -23.87 10.75 67.67
N ILE A 224 -22.58 10.47 67.44
CA ILE A 224 -21.60 10.32 68.51
C ILE A 224 -21.39 11.65 69.25
N GLU A 225 -21.23 12.76 68.52
CA GLU A 225 -21.10 14.09 69.11
C GLU A 225 -22.31 14.44 70.00
N GLU A 226 -23.52 14.16 69.51
CA GLU A 226 -24.76 14.37 70.26
C GLU A 226 -24.85 13.48 71.52
N SER A 227 -24.37 12.24 71.43
CA SER A 227 -24.27 11.32 72.57
C SER A 227 -23.25 11.78 73.63
N ILE A 228 -22.12 12.33 73.20
CA ILE A 228 -21.10 12.89 74.10
C ILE A 228 -21.67 14.13 74.81
N ALA A 229 -22.37 14.99 74.08
CA ALA A 229 -23.00 16.19 74.63
C ALA A 229 -24.09 15.86 75.66
N SER A 230 -24.90 14.82 75.41
CA SER A 230 -25.99 14.42 76.31
C SER A 230 -25.52 13.66 77.56
N ASN A 231 -24.37 12.99 77.52
CA ASN A 231 -23.91 12.13 78.61
C ASN A 231 -23.47 12.83 79.90
N GLN A 232 -23.46 14.18 79.98
CA GLN A 232 -23.06 14.95 81.18
C GLN A 232 -21.96 14.27 82.02
N LEU A 233 -20.86 13.88 81.37
CA LEU A 233 -19.79 13.13 82.03
C LEU A 233 -19.35 13.87 83.29
N GLU A 234 -19.56 13.24 84.44
CA GLU A 234 -19.23 13.78 85.75
C GLU A 234 -17.73 14.07 85.79
N THR A 235 -17.36 15.35 85.79
CA THR A 235 -15.96 15.73 85.91
C THR A 235 -15.44 15.32 87.29
N LYS A 236 -14.13 15.06 87.42
CA LYS A 236 -13.52 14.78 88.75
C LYS A 236 -13.92 15.84 89.80
N THR A 237 -14.00 17.09 89.37
CA THR A 237 -14.46 18.21 90.19
C THR A 237 -15.95 18.11 90.55
N GLY A 238 -16.82 17.77 89.59
CA GLY A 238 -18.25 17.55 89.82
C GLY A 238 -18.53 16.39 90.78
N ALA A 239 -17.84 15.26 90.58
CA ALA A 239 -17.92 14.09 91.46
C ALA A 239 -17.51 14.45 92.90
N GLN A 240 -16.42 15.20 93.05
CA GLN A 240 -15.96 15.66 94.36
C GLN A 240 -16.94 16.63 95.01
N ALA A 241 -17.54 17.55 94.24
CA ALA A 241 -18.56 18.45 94.75
C ALA A 241 -19.80 17.69 95.26
N LYS A 242 -20.26 16.66 94.52
CA LYS A 242 -21.35 15.79 94.95
C LYS A 242 -21.00 14.97 96.20
N ALA A 243 -19.78 14.45 96.28
CA ALA A 243 -19.29 13.73 97.46
C ALA A 243 -19.24 14.63 98.70
N ASN A 244 -18.71 15.85 98.56
CA ASN A 244 -18.67 16.85 99.63
C ASN A 244 -20.10 17.25 100.08
N GLN A 245 -21.02 17.39 99.13
CA GLN A 245 -22.43 17.68 99.43
C GLN A 245 -23.10 16.50 100.14
N ALA A 246 -22.83 15.26 99.73
CA ALA A 246 -23.35 14.07 100.39
C ALA A 246 -22.79 13.91 101.81
N GLU A 247 -21.50 14.20 102.03
CA GLU A 247 -20.89 14.23 103.36
C GLU A 247 -21.52 15.30 104.25
N THR A 248 -21.74 16.49 103.70
CA THR A 248 -22.43 17.59 104.40
C THR A 248 -23.86 17.20 104.76
N ASN A 249 -24.58 16.58 103.83
CA ASN A 249 -25.94 16.09 104.06
C ASN A 249 -25.97 14.97 105.09
N ALA A 250 -25.02 14.04 105.09
CA ALA A 250 -24.92 12.97 106.08
C ALA A 250 -24.60 13.50 107.49
N LYS A 251 -23.72 14.52 107.57
CA LYS A 251 -23.46 15.27 108.80
C LYS A 251 -24.74 15.99 109.29
N ASN A 252 -25.55 16.53 108.39
CA ASN A 252 -26.80 17.20 108.71
C ASN A 252 -28.00 16.26 108.96
N ALA A 253 -27.96 15.03 108.45
CA ALA A 253 -29.05 14.04 108.51
C ALA A 253 -28.91 13.04 109.67
N SER A 254 -27.84 13.12 110.47
CA SER A 254 -27.71 12.28 111.67
C SER A 254 -28.71 12.73 112.73
N LEU A 255 -29.81 11.99 112.86
CA LEU A 255 -30.73 12.11 114.01
C LEU A 255 -29.95 11.81 115.30
N PRO A 256 -30.20 12.54 116.41
CA PRO A 256 -29.56 12.24 117.69
C PRO A 256 -29.88 10.81 118.10
N ARG A 257 -28.87 9.97 118.36
CA ARG A 257 -29.04 8.55 118.74
C ARG A 257 -29.56 8.33 120.17
N THR A 258 -30.12 9.36 120.79
CA THR A 258 -30.71 9.34 122.12
C THR A 258 -31.97 10.21 122.10
N GLY A 259 -33.11 9.56 121.83
CA GLY A 259 -34.49 10.01 122.11
C GLY A 259 -34.82 11.49 121.92
N GLY A 260 -35.57 11.81 120.86
CA GLY A 260 -36.19 13.13 120.68
C GLY A 260 -37.47 13.06 119.84
N THR A 261 -38.38 14.01 120.06
CA THR A 261 -39.68 14.12 119.38
C THR A 261 -39.54 14.86 118.05
N LEU A 262 -40.09 14.27 116.97
CA LEU A 262 -40.26 14.95 115.69
C LEU A 262 -41.54 15.79 115.71
N THR A 263 -41.43 17.08 115.38
CA THR A 263 -42.59 17.94 115.10
C THR A 263 -42.43 18.59 113.73
N GLY A 264 -43.50 18.48 112.92
CA GLY A 264 -43.59 18.93 111.53
C GLY A 264 -44.45 17.98 110.67
N ASP A 265 -45.00 18.48 109.56
CA ASP A 265 -45.88 17.72 108.67
C ASP A 265 -45.13 16.65 107.86
N ILE A 266 -45.67 15.42 107.85
CA ILE A 266 -45.17 14.33 106.99
C ILE A 266 -45.88 14.42 105.64
N ILE A 267 -45.18 14.95 104.62
CA ILE A 267 -45.72 15.06 103.27
C ILE A 267 -45.30 13.83 102.44
N ILE A 268 -46.26 12.92 102.18
CA ILE A 268 -46.06 11.73 101.35
C ILE A 268 -46.31 12.08 99.88
N LYS A 269 -45.24 12.34 99.10
CA LYS A 269 -45.32 12.65 97.66
C LYS A 269 -45.16 11.42 96.75
N LYS A 270 -45.80 10.29 97.09
CA LYS A 270 -45.87 9.15 96.16
C LYS A 270 -47.30 8.68 95.97
N SER A 271 -47.69 8.55 94.72
CA SER A 271 -49.05 8.33 94.21
C SER A 271 -49.70 6.99 94.60
N SER A 272 -49.06 6.15 95.44
CA SER A 272 -49.63 4.87 95.91
C SER A 272 -48.98 4.38 97.22
N PRO A 273 -49.31 4.94 98.40
CA PRO A 273 -48.86 4.40 99.68
C PRO A 273 -49.62 3.11 100.02
N LYS A 274 -48.90 2.06 100.43
CA LYS A 274 -49.50 0.83 100.98
C LYS A 274 -49.52 0.93 102.51
N ILE A 275 -50.65 1.38 103.06
CA ILE A 275 -50.89 1.39 104.51
C ILE A 275 -51.57 0.08 104.88
N THR A 276 -51.00 -0.66 105.83
CA THR A 276 -51.55 -1.94 106.31
C THR A 276 -51.80 -1.81 107.80
N MET A 277 -53.04 -2.04 108.24
CA MET A 277 -53.39 -2.06 109.67
C MET A 277 -53.42 -3.51 110.16
N GLN A 278 -52.72 -3.77 111.26
CA GLN A 278 -52.75 -5.05 111.98
C GLN A 278 -53.43 -4.82 113.32
N ASP A 279 -54.14 -5.84 113.82
CA ASP A 279 -54.56 -5.84 115.22
C ASP A 279 -53.34 -6.09 116.16
N SER A 280 -53.56 -5.99 117.47
CA SER A 280 -52.52 -6.19 118.48
C SER A 280 -51.90 -7.59 118.49
N SER A 281 -52.42 -8.52 117.69
CA SER A 281 -51.92 -9.88 117.52
C SER A 281 -51.21 -10.09 116.18
N GLY A 282 -51.05 -9.04 115.36
CA GLY A 282 -50.31 -9.05 114.11
C GLY A 282 -51.12 -9.48 112.88
N ASN A 283 -52.44 -9.69 113.01
CA ASN A 283 -53.28 -10.12 111.89
C ASN A 283 -53.84 -8.92 111.11
N THR A 284 -53.82 -8.99 109.78
CA THR A 284 -54.44 -7.98 108.92
C THR A 284 -55.96 -8.02 109.00
N VAL A 285 -56.57 -6.88 109.38
CA VAL A 285 -58.02 -6.74 109.51
C VAL A 285 -58.64 -6.39 108.14
N GLY A 286 -59.61 -7.18 107.68
CA GLY A 286 -60.25 -6.98 106.37
C GLY A 286 -61.29 -5.84 106.38
N GLY A 287 -61.06 -4.80 105.57
CA GLY A 287 -62.06 -3.75 105.35
C GLY A 287 -61.59 -2.59 104.46
N LEU A 288 -62.39 -2.34 103.42
CA LEU A 288 -62.46 -1.15 102.54
C LEU A 288 -61.19 -0.71 101.78
N ARG A 289 -61.14 -1.03 100.48
CA ARG A 289 -60.35 -0.28 99.49
C ARG A 289 -61.27 0.67 98.73
N VAL A 290 -61.03 1.98 98.84
CA VAL A 290 -61.62 2.98 97.94
C VAL A 290 -60.58 3.32 96.87
N THR A 291 -60.90 2.99 95.63
CA THR A 291 -60.24 3.52 94.43
C THR A 291 -61.04 4.73 93.94
N ASN A 292 -60.39 5.73 93.34
CA ASN A 292 -61.09 6.92 92.87
C ASN A 292 -60.87 7.14 91.36
N ASN A 293 -61.52 6.29 90.55
CA ASN A 293 -62.27 6.71 89.35
C ASN A 293 -63.19 5.59 88.81
N GLY A 294 -64.20 5.21 89.62
CA GLY A 294 -65.47 4.72 89.07
C GLY A 294 -65.84 3.23 89.25
N SER A 295 -65.71 2.65 90.45
CA SER A 295 -66.72 1.76 91.10
C SER A 295 -66.12 1.01 92.31
N PRO A 296 -66.79 0.96 93.48
CA PRO A 296 -66.27 0.30 94.69
C PRO A 296 -66.34 -1.23 94.59
N VAL A 297 -65.34 -1.92 95.14
CA VAL A 297 -65.38 -3.39 95.35
C VAL A 297 -65.44 -3.68 96.84
N ILE A 298 -66.51 -4.35 97.27
CA ILE A 298 -66.60 -4.94 98.62
C ILE A 298 -66.14 -6.40 98.49
N SER A 299 -65.00 -6.74 99.08
CA SER A 299 -64.53 -8.13 99.19
C SER A 299 -64.93 -8.69 100.55
N GLY A 300 -65.78 -9.71 100.57
CA GLY A 300 -66.06 -10.52 101.77
C GLY A 300 -65.00 -11.61 101.97
N THR A 301 -64.85 -12.07 103.22
CA THR A 301 -63.73 -12.91 103.71
C THR A 301 -63.62 -14.32 103.11
N ASN A 302 -64.52 -14.74 102.21
CA ASN A 302 -64.54 -16.07 101.60
C ASN A 302 -64.67 -16.04 100.06
N GLY A 303 -63.93 -15.15 99.38
CA GLY A 303 -63.77 -15.21 97.91
C GLY A 303 -65.00 -14.88 97.06
N SER A 304 -66.01 -14.19 97.61
CA SER A 304 -67.19 -13.73 96.83
C SER A 304 -67.08 -12.23 96.50
N HIS A 305 -67.17 -11.88 95.21
CA HIS A 305 -67.24 -10.50 94.71
C HIS A 305 -68.60 -10.23 94.05
N ILE A 306 -69.22 -9.08 94.33
CA ILE A 306 -70.45 -8.60 93.65
C ILE A 306 -70.07 -7.43 92.73
N TYR A 307 -70.42 -7.51 91.45
CA TYR A 307 -70.19 -6.47 90.42
C TYR A 307 -71.50 -5.86 89.93
N LEU A 308 -71.51 -4.57 89.58
CA LEU A 308 -72.65 -3.85 89.00
C LEU A 308 -72.28 -3.26 87.62
N ARG A 309 -73.16 -3.41 86.60
CA ARG A 309 -73.07 -2.88 85.21
C ARG A 309 -74.40 -2.25 84.77
N PRO A 310 -74.38 -1.26 83.84
CA PRO A 310 -75.34 -1.20 82.69
C PRO A 310 -74.75 -0.51 81.40
N LYS A 311 -75.27 -0.57 80.14
CA LYS A 311 -76.19 -1.42 79.32
C LYS A 311 -76.13 -0.97 77.82
N GLY A 312 -76.11 -1.93 76.87
CA GLY A 312 -76.59 -1.87 75.45
C GLY A 312 -75.51 -1.78 74.35
N ASP A 313 -75.53 -2.50 73.21
CA ASP A 313 -76.26 -3.67 72.70
C ASP A 313 -75.44 -4.34 71.56
N THR A 314 -75.46 -5.68 71.56
CA THR A 314 -75.36 -6.71 70.51
C THR A 314 -74.48 -6.65 69.23
N GLU A 315 -73.93 -7.85 68.93
CA GLU A 315 -73.49 -8.45 67.65
C GLU A 315 -71.98 -8.51 67.28
N THR A 316 -71.46 -9.75 67.37
CA THR A 316 -70.50 -10.48 66.51
C THR A 316 -69.25 -9.82 65.89
N ALA A 317 -68.15 -10.58 66.08
CA ALA A 317 -67.00 -10.82 65.20
C ALA A 317 -65.75 -9.92 65.31
N ASN A 318 -64.64 -10.63 65.56
CA ASN A 318 -63.30 -10.53 64.98
C ASN A 318 -62.63 -9.16 64.72
N GLU A 319 -61.40 -9.12 65.21
CA GLU A 319 -60.22 -8.48 64.63
C GLU A 319 -60.19 -6.94 64.53
N THR A 320 -59.25 -6.41 65.30
CA THR A 320 -58.75 -5.05 65.39
C THR A 320 -58.46 -4.43 64.02
N LYS A 321 -59.11 -3.29 63.71
CA LYS A 321 -58.71 -2.38 62.62
C LYS A 321 -58.09 -1.10 63.20
N ILE A 322 -56.96 -0.67 62.62
CA ILE A 322 -56.27 0.59 62.92
C ILE A 322 -56.64 1.61 61.83
N GLN A 323 -56.85 2.86 62.24
CA GLN A 323 -57.22 4.00 61.39
C GLN A 323 -56.04 4.98 61.28
N VAL A 324 -55.73 5.47 60.07
CA VAL A 324 -54.79 6.59 59.82
C VAL A 324 -55.45 7.58 58.84
N ASP A 325 -55.44 8.86 59.21
CA ASP A 325 -55.84 10.04 58.41
C ASP A 325 -57.20 9.99 57.69
N GLY A 326 -58.25 9.58 58.41
CA GLY A 326 -59.62 9.99 58.09
C GLY A 326 -60.27 9.39 56.82
N ILE A 327 -59.62 8.47 56.11
CA ILE A 327 -60.20 7.77 54.95
C ILE A 327 -60.35 6.28 55.27
N TYR A 328 -61.59 5.79 55.25
CA TYR A 328 -61.87 4.36 55.30
C TYR A 328 -61.57 3.72 53.93
N HIS A 329 -60.49 2.95 53.83
CA HIS A 329 -60.27 2.11 52.66
C HIS A 329 -61.22 0.90 52.70
N ASN A 330 -62.22 0.92 51.83
CA ASN A 330 -62.99 -0.27 51.50
C ASN A 330 -62.12 -1.15 50.60
N GLY A 331 -61.82 -2.36 51.04
CA GLY A 331 -60.98 -3.30 50.30
C GLY A 331 -61.58 -3.60 48.94
N SER A 332 -60.88 -3.21 47.88
CA SER A 332 -61.24 -3.59 46.51
C SER A 332 -60.15 -4.46 45.88
N LYS A 333 -60.51 -5.74 45.78
CA LYS A 333 -60.08 -6.76 44.80
C LYS A 333 -58.66 -7.31 44.93
N MET A 334 -58.48 -8.23 45.87
CA MET A 334 -57.59 -9.37 45.62
C MET A 334 -58.23 -10.24 44.53
N ALA A 335 -57.44 -10.63 43.54
CA ALA A 335 -57.84 -11.56 42.49
C ALA A 335 -58.36 -12.86 43.14
N THR A 336 -59.43 -13.46 42.58
CA THR A 336 -59.90 -14.78 43.01
C THR A 336 -58.79 -15.81 42.83
N GLU A 337 -58.78 -16.86 43.67
CA GLU A 337 -57.77 -17.93 43.69
C GLU A 337 -57.51 -18.52 42.29
N SER A 338 -58.56 -18.64 41.48
CA SER A 338 -58.48 -19.06 40.07
C SER A 338 -57.68 -18.10 39.16
N VAL A 339 -57.78 -16.78 39.37
CA VAL A 339 -57.03 -15.77 38.59
C VAL A 339 -55.59 -15.65 39.06
N ALA A 340 -55.33 -15.91 40.34
CA ALA A 340 -53.97 -16.01 40.87
C ALA A 340 -53.26 -17.27 40.33
N GLN A 341 -53.95 -18.41 40.28
CA GLN A 341 -53.43 -19.64 39.70
C GLN A 341 -53.18 -19.50 38.20
N GLN A 342 -54.11 -18.92 37.44
CA GLN A 342 -53.91 -18.70 36.00
C GLN A 342 -52.75 -17.73 35.70
N LYS A 343 -52.47 -16.76 36.58
CA LYS A 343 -51.29 -15.90 36.47
C LYS A 343 -50.00 -16.63 36.84
N ALA A 344 -50.04 -17.56 37.79
CA ALA A 344 -48.91 -18.41 38.14
C ALA A 344 -48.58 -19.39 37.00
N ASP A 345 -49.60 -20.03 36.41
CA ASP A 345 -49.45 -20.97 35.31
C ASP A 345 -48.92 -20.25 34.05
N ASN A 346 -49.45 -19.06 33.73
CA ASN A 346 -48.94 -18.24 32.63
C ASN A 346 -47.51 -17.70 32.90
N ALA A 347 -47.13 -17.46 34.16
CA ALA A 347 -45.77 -17.08 34.50
C ALA A 347 -44.80 -18.27 34.37
N GLU A 348 -45.24 -19.48 34.71
CA GLU A 348 -44.47 -20.71 34.51
C GLU A 348 -44.28 -21.03 33.01
N GLU A 349 -45.33 -20.88 32.20
CA GLU A 349 -45.29 -21.09 30.75
C GLU A 349 -44.43 -20.04 30.04
N ASN A 350 -44.51 -18.76 30.45
CA ASN A 350 -43.64 -17.70 29.93
C ASN A 350 -42.18 -17.87 30.36
N ALA A 351 -41.91 -18.42 31.57
CA ALA A 351 -40.55 -18.76 32.00
C ALA A 351 -39.96 -19.94 31.22
N LYS A 352 -40.78 -20.93 30.84
CA LYS A 352 -40.38 -22.05 29.97
C LYS A 352 -40.07 -21.55 28.54
N ASN A 353 -40.90 -20.66 27.99
CA ASN A 353 -40.74 -20.11 26.63
C ASN A 353 -39.64 -19.04 26.51
N ALA A 354 -39.19 -18.43 27.62
CA ALA A 354 -38.10 -17.47 27.67
C ALA A 354 -36.70 -18.09 27.92
N SER A 355 -36.55 -19.41 27.76
CA SER A 355 -35.26 -20.09 27.98
C SER A 355 -34.21 -19.67 26.96
N LEU A 356 -33.43 -18.65 27.33
CA LEU A 356 -32.02 -18.53 26.97
C LEU A 356 -31.29 -19.83 27.39
N PRO A 357 -30.24 -20.25 26.65
CA PRO A 357 -29.62 -21.57 26.79
C PRO A 357 -29.28 -21.89 28.25
N ASN A 358 -29.65 -23.10 28.70
CA ASN A 358 -29.45 -23.64 30.05
C ASN A 358 -28.23 -23.04 30.78
N LEU A 359 -28.44 -21.96 31.54
CA LEU A 359 -27.44 -21.41 32.45
C LEU A 359 -27.35 -22.35 33.66
N SER A 360 -26.42 -23.30 33.58
CA SER A 360 -26.19 -24.26 34.65
C SER A 360 -25.38 -23.60 35.78
N VAL A 361 -25.96 -23.51 36.98
CA VAL A 361 -25.37 -22.88 38.18
C VAL A 361 -24.64 -23.91 39.07
N SER A 362 -24.81 -25.20 38.83
CA SER A 362 -24.15 -26.26 39.61
C SER A 362 -22.64 -26.30 39.36
N VAL A 363 -21.84 -26.54 40.42
CA VAL A 363 -20.40 -26.79 40.32
C VAL A 363 -20.16 -27.96 39.36
N MET A 364 -19.24 -27.81 38.41
CA MET A 364 -18.92 -28.84 37.42
C MET A 364 -17.47 -29.30 37.55
N ASP A 365 -17.27 -30.57 37.26
CA ASP A 365 -15.96 -31.18 37.11
C ASP A 365 -15.66 -31.37 35.61
N GLY A 366 -14.54 -30.83 35.15
CA GLY A 366 -14.06 -30.92 33.77
C GLY A 366 -13.82 -32.34 33.27
N ASN A 367 -13.69 -33.33 34.17
CA ASN A 367 -13.55 -34.75 33.86
C ASN A 367 -14.85 -35.55 34.04
N ALA A 368 -15.95 -34.91 34.45
CA ALA A 368 -17.24 -35.58 34.58
C ALA A 368 -17.69 -36.23 33.25
N PRO A 369 -18.42 -37.35 33.29
CA PRO A 369 -19.00 -37.96 32.10
C PRO A 369 -20.01 -37.03 31.41
N LEU A 370 -20.27 -37.26 30.12
CA LEU A 370 -21.17 -36.44 29.31
C LEU A 370 -22.58 -36.29 29.90
N SER A 371 -23.05 -37.29 30.65
CA SER A 371 -24.35 -37.29 31.35
C SER A 371 -24.52 -36.16 32.36
N ASP A 372 -23.41 -35.66 32.90
CA ASP A 372 -23.40 -34.66 33.96
C ASP A 372 -23.43 -33.23 33.38
N TYR A 373 -23.28 -33.11 32.05
CA TYR A 373 -23.39 -31.85 31.33
C TYR A 373 -24.80 -31.66 30.76
N PRO A 374 -25.36 -30.43 30.80
CA PRO A 374 -26.67 -30.15 30.21
C PRO A 374 -26.72 -30.56 28.74
N SER A 375 -27.81 -31.18 28.31
CA SER A 375 -28.06 -31.46 26.90
C SER A 375 -28.37 -30.18 26.11
N GLY A 376 -28.12 -30.22 24.81
CA GLY A 376 -28.25 -29.09 23.89
C GLY A 376 -27.06 -28.14 23.96
N PHE A 377 -27.33 -26.85 23.81
CA PHE A 377 -26.34 -25.78 23.94
C PHE A 377 -26.47 -25.12 25.30
N SER A 378 -25.36 -25.02 26.04
CA SER A 378 -25.30 -24.32 27.32
C SER A 378 -24.10 -23.38 27.38
N ILE A 379 -24.29 -22.26 28.09
CA ILE A 379 -23.25 -21.29 28.39
C ILE A 379 -23.10 -21.25 29.90
N LYS A 380 -21.87 -21.41 30.38
CA LYS A 380 -21.54 -21.36 31.80
C LYS A 380 -20.40 -20.40 32.06
N ARG A 381 -20.58 -19.52 33.04
CA ARG A 381 -19.48 -18.75 33.63
C ARG A 381 -18.78 -19.65 34.65
N MET A 382 -17.49 -19.91 34.45
CA MET A 382 -16.71 -20.70 35.41
C MET A 382 -16.24 -19.82 36.56
N LEU A 383 -16.31 -20.37 37.77
CA LEU A 383 -15.83 -19.76 39.01
C LEU A 383 -14.66 -20.61 39.57
N ASN A 384 -14.04 -20.10 40.62
CA ASN A 384 -12.90 -20.74 41.27
C ASN A 384 -13.24 -22.07 41.98
N THR A 385 -14.50 -22.49 41.92
CA THR A 385 -15.02 -23.72 42.51
C THR A 385 -14.98 -24.91 41.56
N GLU A 386 -14.77 -24.67 40.26
CA GLU A 386 -14.74 -25.69 39.22
C GLU A 386 -13.39 -26.41 39.20
N THR A 387 -13.42 -27.72 39.03
CA THR A 387 -12.23 -28.58 39.06
C THR A 387 -11.98 -29.20 37.69
N ASN A 388 -10.72 -29.56 37.41
CA ASN A 388 -10.31 -30.23 36.16
C ASN A 388 -10.58 -29.44 34.86
N PHE A 389 -10.66 -28.12 34.94
CA PHE A 389 -10.58 -27.22 33.79
C PHE A 389 -9.21 -26.53 33.75
N PRO A 390 -8.73 -26.08 32.56
CA PRO A 390 -7.45 -25.39 32.40
C PRO A 390 -7.29 -24.09 33.22
N THR A 391 -8.39 -23.49 33.67
CA THR A 391 -8.39 -22.29 34.52
C THR A 391 -9.55 -22.33 35.51
N ALA A 392 -9.39 -21.58 36.60
CA ALA A 392 -10.41 -21.30 37.60
C ALA A 392 -11.42 -20.22 37.17
N VAL A 393 -11.17 -19.44 36.11
CA VAL A 393 -12.09 -18.35 35.70
C VAL A 393 -12.19 -18.24 34.18
N GLY A 394 -13.40 -18.32 33.65
CA GLY A 394 -13.63 -18.27 32.20
C GLY A 394 -15.10 -18.40 31.79
N ILE A 395 -15.33 -18.57 30.50
CA ILE A 395 -16.64 -18.86 29.91
C ILE A 395 -16.54 -20.19 29.17
N LEU A 396 -17.34 -21.17 29.59
CA LEU A 396 -17.47 -22.48 28.97
C LEU A 396 -18.76 -22.54 28.15
N LEU A 397 -18.63 -22.83 26.86
CA LEU A 397 -19.74 -23.19 25.99
C LEU A 397 -19.72 -24.70 25.81
N THR A 398 -20.84 -25.36 26.09
CA THR A 398 -20.99 -26.81 25.90
C THR A 398 -22.05 -27.06 24.85
N PHE A 399 -21.67 -27.83 23.84
CA PHE A 399 -22.58 -28.41 22.85
C PHE A 399 -22.66 -29.90 23.15
N ASN A 400 -23.82 -30.35 23.62
CA ASN A 400 -24.09 -31.74 24.01
C ASN A 400 -25.37 -32.24 23.31
N TYR A 401 -25.28 -32.63 22.04
CA TYR A 401 -26.47 -32.92 21.24
C TYR A 401 -26.82 -34.41 21.22
N ASP A 402 -25.84 -35.27 20.96
CA ASP A 402 -25.98 -36.73 20.92
C ASP A 402 -24.63 -37.37 21.25
N PRO A 403 -24.55 -38.70 21.47
CA PRO A 403 -23.30 -39.35 21.89
C PRO A 403 -22.07 -39.06 21.02
N HIS A 404 -22.22 -38.63 19.76
CA HIS A 404 -21.11 -38.41 18.83
C HIS A 404 -20.84 -36.93 18.49
N ARG A 405 -21.75 -36.01 18.80
CA ARG A 405 -21.64 -34.58 18.47
C ARG A 405 -21.55 -33.72 19.73
N ASN A 406 -20.45 -33.87 20.48
CA ASN A 406 -20.20 -33.08 21.68
C ASN A 406 -18.82 -32.45 21.67
N PHE A 407 -18.80 -31.14 21.88
CA PHE A 407 -17.58 -30.37 22.02
C PHE A 407 -17.79 -29.20 22.98
N GLN A 408 -16.69 -28.71 23.51
CA GLN A 408 -16.68 -27.56 24.39
C GLN A 408 -15.69 -26.52 23.88
N LEU A 409 -16.10 -25.27 24.03
CA LEU A 409 -15.25 -24.10 23.82
C LEU A 409 -15.06 -23.41 25.17
N LEU A 410 -13.82 -23.21 25.55
CA LEU A 410 -13.47 -22.51 26.78
C LEU A 410 -12.70 -21.25 26.43
N HIS A 411 -13.25 -20.09 26.80
CA HIS A 411 -12.49 -18.86 26.88
C HIS A 411 -11.97 -18.70 28.30
N THR A 412 -10.66 -18.66 28.43
CA THR A 412 -9.96 -18.50 29.71
C THR A 412 -9.73 -17.00 29.96
N LYS A 413 -10.16 -16.49 31.12
CA LYS A 413 -10.05 -15.05 31.40
C LYS A 413 -8.60 -14.62 31.59
N ASP A 414 -7.83 -15.39 32.35
CA ASP A 414 -6.50 -14.98 32.82
C ASP A 414 -5.44 -15.04 31.73
N THR A 415 -5.52 -16.02 30.83
CA THR A 415 -4.58 -16.17 29.71
C THR A 415 -5.17 -15.66 28.39
N ASN A 416 -6.44 -15.24 28.39
CA ASN A 416 -7.19 -14.79 27.22
C ASN A 416 -7.14 -15.78 26.03
N LYS A 417 -7.06 -17.08 26.31
CA LYS A 417 -7.01 -18.13 25.30
C LYS A 417 -8.39 -18.70 25.01
N LEU A 418 -8.65 -18.94 23.73
CA LEU A 418 -9.77 -19.75 23.28
C LEU A 418 -9.29 -21.18 23.06
N GLN A 419 -9.92 -22.13 23.72
CA GLN A 419 -9.55 -23.54 23.69
C GLN A 419 -10.75 -24.39 23.29
N LEU A 420 -10.50 -25.47 22.58
CA LEU A 420 -11.52 -26.43 22.16
C LEU A 420 -11.17 -27.82 22.68
N ARG A 421 -12.19 -28.59 23.05
CA ARG A 421 -12.08 -30.03 23.28
C ARG A 421 -13.31 -30.75 22.74
N HIS A 422 -13.19 -32.04 22.49
CA HIS A 422 -14.30 -32.89 22.05
C HIS A 422 -14.53 -34.05 23.03
N PHE A 423 -15.74 -34.60 23.05
CA PHE A 423 -16.03 -35.80 23.82
C PHE A 423 -15.77 -37.04 22.96
N ASN A 424 -15.00 -37.99 23.48
CA ASN A 424 -14.82 -39.28 22.84
C ASN A 424 -15.87 -40.27 23.38
N SER A 425 -16.82 -40.61 22.51
CA SER A 425 -17.95 -41.50 22.82
C SER A 425 -17.54 -42.95 23.09
N ILE A 426 -16.38 -43.38 22.59
CA ILE A 426 -15.88 -44.76 22.73
C ILE A 426 -15.20 -44.93 24.08
N THR A 427 -14.37 -43.96 24.48
CA THR A 427 -13.66 -43.99 25.77
C THR A 427 -14.48 -43.35 26.91
N ASN A 428 -15.65 -42.79 26.59
CA ASN A 428 -16.54 -42.06 27.50
C ASN A 428 -15.80 -40.95 28.29
N ARG A 429 -14.92 -40.21 27.62
CA ARG A 429 -14.05 -39.20 28.24
C ARG A 429 -13.88 -37.98 27.34
N TRP A 430 -13.74 -36.81 27.96
CA TRP A 430 -13.34 -35.58 27.28
C TRP A 430 -11.88 -35.65 26.85
N SER A 431 -11.58 -35.12 25.66
CA SER A 431 -10.20 -34.83 25.28
C SER A 431 -9.63 -33.71 26.15
N ASN A 432 -8.31 -33.56 26.14
CA ASN A 432 -7.69 -32.36 26.71
C ASN A 432 -8.17 -31.12 25.94
N PHE A 433 -8.10 -29.97 26.60
CA PHE A 433 -8.31 -28.68 25.94
C PHE A 433 -7.08 -28.33 25.11
N ASP A 434 -7.32 -28.09 23.82
CA ASP A 434 -6.31 -27.65 22.87
C ASP A 434 -6.53 -26.18 22.55
N ASP A 435 -5.43 -25.41 22.51
CA ASP A 435 -5.47 -23.99 22.11
C ASP A 435 -5.85 -23.89 20.62
N LEU A 436 -6.91 -23.14 20.30
CA LEU A 436 -7.28 -22.85 18.91
C LEU A 436 -6.23 -21.98 18.19
N GLU A 437 -5.50 -21.17 18.95
CA GLU A 437 -4.35 -20.43 18.49
C GLU A 437 -3.22 -20.47 19.52
N THR A 438 -2.05 -20.98 19.12
CA THR A 438 -0.87 -21.05 19.98
C THR A 438 -0.04 -19.78 19.85
N THR A 439 0.65 -19.37 20.93
CA THR A 439 1.60 -18.23 20.89
C THR A 439 2.64 -18.40 19.78
N SER A 440 3.17 -19.61 19.59
CA SER A 440 4.10 -19.93 18.50
C SER A 440 3.45 -19.79 17.12
N GLY A 441 2.19 -20.21 16.96
CA GLY A 441 1.42 -20.04 15.72
C GLY A 441 1.21 -18.58 15.36
N SER A 442 0.84 -17.74 16.33
CA SER A 442 0.74 -16.29 16.13
C SER A 442 2.09 -15.66 15.81
N GLN A 443 3.16 -16.07 16.48
CA GLN A 443 4.51 -15.57 16.22
C GLN A 443 4.99 -15.92 14.80
N ASN A 444 4.65 -17.12 14.31
CA ASN A 444 4.96 -17.54 12.95
C ASN A 444 4.22 -16.70 11.90
N LYS A 445 2.92 -16.42 12.12
CA LYS A 445 2.14 -15.51 11.25
C LYS A 445 2.74 -14.11 11.24
N VAL A 446 3.08 -13.55 12.41
CA VAL A 446 3.72 -12.24 12.53
C VAL A 446 5.08 -12.20 11.82
N SER A 447 5.85 -13.28 11.91
CA SER A 447 7.16 -13.39 11.25
C SER A 447 7.01 -13.47 9.72
N ALA A 448 6.03 -14.23 9.21
CA ALA A 448 5.70 -14.27 7.79
C ALA A 448 5.28 -12.89 7.27
N LEU A 449 4.39 -12.21 7.99
CA LEU A 449 3.97 -10.84 7.68
C LEU A 449 5.15 -9.86 7.66
N LYS A 450 6.09 -9.96 8.61
CA LYS A 450 7.31 -9.14 8.61
C LYS A 450 8.19 -9.40 7.39
N THR A 451 8.32 -10.65 6.96
CA THR A 451 9.04 -11.02 5.74
C THR A 451 8.37 -10.43 4.50
N ASP A 452 7.05 -10.54 4.39
CA ASP A 452 6.27 -10.00 3.27
C ASP A 452 6.37 -8.46 3.20
N ILE A 453 6.26 -7.78 4.36
CA ILE A 453 6.47 -6.33 4.46
C ILE A 453 7.93 -5.94 4.13
N GLY A 454 8.89 -6.80 4.47
CA GLY A 454 10.30 -6.65 4.11
C GLY A 454 10.51 -6.66 2.60
N HIS A 455 9.86 -7.57 1.88
CA HIS A 455 9.89 -7.59 0.40
C HIS A 455 9.31 -6.32 -0.24
N LEU A 456 8.41 -5.63 0.46
CA LEU A 456 7.83 -4.35 0.02
C LEU A 456 8.72 -3.13 0.36
N GLY A 457 9.78 -3.31 1.16
CA GLY A 457 10.70 -2.23 1.54
C GLY A 457 10.12 -1.22 2.53
N ILE A 458 9.07 -1.58 3.28
CA ILE A 458 8.30 -0.67 4.17
C ILE A 458 8.77 -0.78 5.64
N ASN A 459 9.65 -1.73 6.00
CA ASN A 459 9.91 -2.11 7.39
C ASN A 459 10.83 -1.16 8.20
N GLY A 460 10.68 0.16 8.04
CA GLY A 460 10.86 1.20 9.08
C GLY A 460 12.20 1.32 9.84
N THR A 461 13.17 0.45 9.62
CA THR A 461 14.49 0.50 10.24
C THR A 461 15.46 1.01 9.20
N SER A 462 15.84 2.29 9.34
CA SER A 462 17.02 2.95 8.74
C SER A 462 17.52 2.33 7.43
N THR A 463 17.35 3.05 6.31
CA THR A 463 17.97 2.70 5.01
C THR A 463 19.37 2.15 5.23
N SER A 464 19.54 0.84 5.06
CA SER A 464 20.82 0.18 5.33
C SER A 464 21.84 0.73 4.34
N GLU A 465 23.05 1.03 4.83
CA GLU A 465 24.12 1.52 3.97
C GLU A 465 24.71 0.36 3.15
N ALA A 466 24.61 0.44 1.83
CA ALA A 466 25.21 -0.50 0.90
C ALA A 466 26.58 0.01 0.43
N THR A 467 27.65 -0.71 0.79
CA THR A 467 29.02 -0.43 0.34
C THR A 467 29.31 -1.03 -1.04
N ASN A 468 28.54 -2.01 -1.49
CA ASN A 468 28.62 -2.60 -2.82
C ASN A 468 27.22 -2.92 -3.35
N LEU A 469 26.78 -2.19 -4.38
CA LEU A 469 25.46 -2.35 -4.97
C LEU A 469 25.30 -3.66 -5.72
N ASN A 470 26.39 -4.28 -6.17
CA ASN A 470 26.35 -5.56 -6.88
C ASN A 470 26.05 -6.74 -5.94
N ALA A 471 26.33 -6.59 -4.65
CA ALA A 471 26.21 -7.65 -3.64
C ALA A 471 24.85 -7.64 -2.91
N ILE A 472 23.93 -6.75 -3.28
CA ILE A 472 22.60 -6.68 -2.68
C ILE A 472 21.77 -7.86 -3.20
N THR A 473 21.28 -8.70 -2.27
CA THR A 473 20.46 -9.88 -2.56
C THR A 473 19.02 -9.77 -2.03
N VAL A 474 18.80 -8.90 -1.04
CA VAL A 474 17.50 -8.73 -0.38
C VAL A 474 16.78 -7.52 -0.98
N GLY A 475 15.52 -7.70 -1.37
CA GLY A 475 14.68 -6.62 -1.90
C GLY A 475 14.49 -5.47 -0.90
N GLY A 476 14.51 -4.23 -1.38
CA GLY A 476 14.35 -3.05 -0.53
C GLY A 476 15.06 -1.80 -1.05
N SER A 477 15.08 -0.76 -0.21
CA SER A 477 15.77 0.51 -0.50
C SER A 477 16.99 0.68 0.40
N TYR A 478 18.14 0.99 -0.20
CA TYR A 478 19.43 1.12 0.47
C TYR A 478 20.04 2.49 0.20
N TYR A 479 20.69 3.06 1.21
CA TYR A 479 21.51 4.25 1.04
C TYR A 479 22.91 3.83 0.56
N PHE A 480 23.53 4.59 -0.32
CA PHE A 480 24.93 4.36 -0.68
C PHE A 480 25.70 5.67 -0.77
N ARG A 481 26.99 5.60 -0.43
CA ARG A 481 27.90 6.75 -0.51
C ARG A 481 28.59 6.82 -1.86
N SER A 482 29.20 7.96 -2.14
CA SER A 482 30.01 8.19 -3.34
C SER A 482 31.23 7.28 -3.47
N ASN A 483 31.61 6.51 -2.45
CA ASN A 483 32.67 5.49 -2.51
C ASN A 483 32.14 4.05 -2.65
N ALA A 484 30.83 3.83 -2.74
CA ALA A 484 30.27 2.49 -2.90
C ALA A 484 30.61 1.86 -4.25
N SER A 485 30.92 0.57 -4.27
CA SER A 485 31.22 -0.17 -5.50
C SER A 485 29.95 -0.49 -6.30
N GLY A 486 30.04 -0.49 -7.63
CA GLY A 486 28.89 -0.79 -8.52
C GLY A 486 27.84 0.31 -8.61
N ARG A 487 28.17 1.54 -8.18
CA ARG A 487 27.30 2.72 -8.26
C ARG A 487 27.19 3.30 -9.69
N PRO A 488 26.06 3.95 -10.05
CA PRO A 488 25.90 4.59 -11.36
C PRO A 488 26.50 5.99 -11.49
N PHE A 489 26.85 6.65 -10.37
CA PHE A 489 27.33 8.03 -10.36
C PHE A 489 28.20 8.31 -9.14
N ASP A 490 29.09 9.30 -9.24
CA ASP A 490 30.01 9.75 -8.16
C ASP A 490 29.32 10.66 -7.15
N ALA A 491 28.23 10.19 -6.57
CA ALA A 491 27.46 10.91 -5.57
C ALA A 491 26.81 9.95 -4.57
N ASN A 492 26.44 10.47 -3.41
CA ASN A 492 25.58 9.75 -2.48
C ASN A 492 24.20 9.54 -3.11
N GLY A 493 23.59 8.40 -2.87
CA GLY A 493 22.34 8.03 -3.51
C GLY A 493 21.52 7.05 -2.69
N ILE A 494 20.34 6.75 -3.22
CA ILE A 494 19.47 5.68 -2.76
C ILE A 494 19.32 4.70 -3.91
N VAL A 495 19.47 3.41 -3.66
CA VAL A 495 19.16 2.35 -4.63
C VAL A 495 17.98 1.53 -4.14
N ARG A 496 16.98 1.33 -4.99
CA ARG A 496 15.94 0.34 -4.81
C ARG A 496 16.36 -0.93 -5.54
N HIS A 497 16.41 -2.05 -4.82
CA HIS A 497 16.67 -3.37 -5.37
C HIS A 497 15.39 -4.21 -5.33
N THR A 498 15.06 -4.81 -6.47
CA THR A 498 13.88 -5.66 -6.64
C THR A 498 14.33 -7.02 -7.17
N PRO A 499 14.45 -8.06 -6.32
CA PRO A 499 14.77 -9.40 -6.77
C PRO A 499 13.58 -9.99 -7.54
N SER A 500 13.85 -10.77 -8.57
CA SER A 500 12.84 -11.62 -9.21
C SER A 500 12.55 -12.86 -8.34
N LEU A 501 11.50 -13.62 -8.65
CA LEU A 501 11.19 -14.90 -7.98
C LEU A 501 12.25 -15.96 -8.36
N GLY A 502 13.48 -15.81 -7.85
CA GLY A 502 14.67 -16.61 -8.15
C GLY A 502 15.96 -15.83 -7.88
N THR A 503 17.05 -16.51 -7.50
CA THR A 503 18.35 -15.87 -7.16
C THR A 503 19.13 -15.33 -8.38
N THR A 504 18.63 -15.56 -9.59
CA THR A 504 19.36 -15.32 -10.85
C THR A 504 18.87 -14.10 -11.63
N GLY A 505 17.84 -13.40 -11.16
CA GLY A 505 17.33 -12.18 -11.80
C GLY A 505 16.96 -11.10 -10.78
N ALA A 506 17.26 -9.84 -11.09
CA ALA A 506 16.92 -8.70 -10.25
C ALA A 506 16.93 -7.40 -11.06
N THR A 507 16.30 -6.35 -10.55
CA THR A 507 16.43 -4.99 -11.07
C THR A 507 16.92 -4.04 -9.99
N GLN A 508 17.61 -2.99 -10.40
CA GLN A 508 17.98 -1.89 -9.52
C GLN A 508 17.66 -0.55 -10.16
N GLU A 509 17.10 0.36 -9.34
CA GLU A 509 16.85 1.77 -9.65
C GLU A 509 17.64 2.60 -8.65
N ALA A 510 18.60 3.40 -9.11
CA ALA A 510 19.42 4.26 -8.26
C ALA A 510 19.10 5.73 -8.52
N ILE A 511 18.97 6.50 -7.44
CA ILE A 511 18.62 7.92 -7.43
C ILE A 511 19.74 8.69 -6.71
N SER A 512 20.31 9.68 -7.37
CA SER A 512 21.32 10.54 -6.77
C SER A 512 20.66 11.57 -5.86
N LEU A 513 21.20 11.74 -4.64
CA LEU A 513 20.71 12.73 -3.69
C LEU A 513 21.18 14.15 -4.03
N SER A 514 22.33 14.30 -4.71
CA SER A 514 22.89 15.60 -5.11
C SER A 514 22.71 15.91 -6.59
N GLY A 515 22.75 14.92 -7.48
CA GLY A 515 22.72 15.10 -8.93
C GLY A 515 21.33 15.08 -9.57
N ARG A 516 20.26 14.77 -8.80
CA ARG A 516 18.90 14.51 -9.32
C ARG A 516 18.85 13.53 -10.51
N THR A 517 19.88 12.71 -10.69
CA THR A 517 19.97 11.68 -11.71
C THR A 517 19.33 10.38 -11.22
N LYS A 518 18.73 9.63 -12.15
CA LYS A 518 18.18 8.31 -11.94
C LYS A 518 18.68 7.37 -13.02
N SER A 519 19.16 6.22 -12.59
CA SER A 519 19.66 5.17 -13.46
C SER A 519 19.03 3.84 -13.08
N PHE A 520 18.78 2.99 -14.06
CA PHE A 520 18.29 1.64 -13.85
C PHE A 520 19.25 0.61 -14.44
N ARG A 521 19.24 -0.60 -13.91
CA ARG A 521 19.92 -1.75 -14.52
C ARG A 521 19.18 -3.03 -14.21
N VAL A 522 19.48 -4.06 -14.98
CA VAL A 522 18.87 -5.40 -14.86
C VAL A 522 19.98 -6.44 -14.68
N MET A 523 19.73 -7.40 -13.80
CA MET A 523 20.53 -8.62 -13.66
C MET A 523 19.82 -9.77 -14.39
N VAL A 524 20.56 -10.48 -15.24
CA VAL A 524 20.10 -11.67 -15.95
C VAL A 524 21.12 -12.78 -15.74
N GLY A 525 20.69 -13.95 -15.28
CA GLY A 525 21.58 -15.09 -15.03
C GLY A 525 22.64 -14.83 -13.95
N GLY A 526 22.35 -13.96 -12.98
CA GLY A 526 23.30 -13.58 -11.91
C GLY A 526 24.33 -12.52 -12.32
N ILE A 527 24.29 -12.01 -13.55
CA ILE A 527 25.21 -10.98 -14.06
C ILE A 527 24.47 -9.64 -14.16
N TRP A 528 25.05 -8.59 -13.56
CA TRP A 528 24.53 -7.22 -13.70
C TRP A 528 24.88 -6.65 -15.09
N GLY A 529 23.89 -6.12 -15.79
CA GLY A 529 24.11 -5.25 -16.93
C GLY A 529 24.55 -3.84 -16.52
N ASP A 530 24.90 -3.04 -17.52
CA ASP A 530 25.31 -1.65 -17.34
C ASP A 530 24.17 -0.78 -16.78
N TRP A 531 24.55 0.32 -16.14
CA TRP A 531 23.60 1.33 -15.68
C TRP A 531 23.13 2.19 -16.85
N LEU A 532 21.81 2.26 -17.03
CA LEU A 532 21.15 3.10 -18.01
C LEU A 532 20.48 4.28 -17.31
N GLN A 533 20.96 5.50 -17.57
CA GLN A 533 20.35 6.72 -17.06
C GLN A 533 19.07 7.04 -17.85
N TYR A 534 17.97 7.33 -17.14
CA TYR A 534 16.67 7.59 -17.78
C TYR A 534 15.93 8.80 -17.17
N ALA A 535 16.43 9.34 -16.06
CA ALA A 535 16.01 10.64 -15.56
C ALA A 535 17.20 11.39 -14.91
N GLY A 536 17.12 12.71 -14.88
CA GLY A 536 18.27 13.58 -14.61
C GLY A 536 18.14 14.86 -15.42
N SER A 537 18.23 16.00 -14.75
CA SER A 537 17.47 17.24 -14.99
C SER A 537 17.55 17.89 -16.40
N ILE A 538 16.40 17.97 -17.09
CA ILE A 538 16.10 18.96 -18.16
C ILE A 538 15.91 20.38 -17.56
N ALA A 539 15.79 20.51 -16.23
CA ALA A 539 15.68 21.80 -15.52
C ALA A 539 17.05 22.44 -15.17
N ASP A 540 18.16 21.75 -15.47
CA ASP A 540 19.51 22.30 -15.52
C ASP A 540 20.02 22.48 -16.95
N ALA A 541 19.09 22.44 -17.92
CA ALA A 541 19.28 23.07 -19.20
C ALA A 541 19.31 24.60 -19.00
N LYS A 542 20.38 25.06 -18.35
CA LYS A 542 20.71 26.47 -18.19
C LYS A 542 21.75 26.78 -19.22
N TRP A 543 21.56 27.92 -19.87
CA TRP A 543 22.61 28.49 -20.69
C TRP A 543 23.81 28.82 -19.80
N GLU A 544 24.92 28.10 -19.97
CA GLU A 544 26.20 28.42 -19.37
C GLU A 544 26.91 29.46 -20.23
N MET A 545 27.32 30.59 -19.64
CA MET A 545 28.06 31.62 -20.35
C MET A 545 29.47 31.14 -20.65
N LEU A 546 29.91 31.30 -21.90
CA LEU A 546 31.26 30.97 -22.32
C LEU A 546 32.16 32.21 -22.26
N THR A 547 33.39 32.01 -21.82
CA THR A 547 34.40 33.09 -21.74
C THR A 547 35.21 33.13 -23.04
N PRO A 548 35.24 34.28 -23.75
CA PRO A 548 36.12 34.48 -24.91
C PRO A 548 37.60 34.19 -24.62
N ARG A 549 38.30 33.59 -25.58
CA ARG A 549 39.73 33.25 -25.53
C ARG A 549 40.48 33.81 -26.75
N GLY A 550 41.81 33.71 -26.72
CA GLY A 550 42.69 34.08 -27.84
C GLY A 550 42.72 35.57 -28.18
N GLY A 551 42.07 36.44 -27.38
CA GLY A 551 41.88 37.86 -27.69
C GLY A 551 40.52 38.19 -28.33
N SER A 552 39.66 37.19 -28.55
CA SER A 552 38.27 37.43 -28.92
C SER A 552 37.49 38.10 -27.79
N GLN A 553 36.39 38.75 -28.14
CA GLN A 553 35.53 39.49 -27.23
C GLN A 553 34.06 39.20 -27.54
N ILE A 554 33.20 39.39 -26.54
CA ILE A 554 31.74 39.35 -26.72
C ILE A 554 31.34 40.45 -27.72
N TRP A 555 30.54 40.11 -28.73
CA TRP A 555 30.01 41.08 -29.69
C TRP A 555 29.15 42.14 -29.00
N SER A 556 28.11 41.68 -28.29
CA SER A 556 27.18 42.47 -27.48
C SER A 556 26.60 41.62 -26.33
N GLU A 557 26.16 42.25 -25.24
CA GLU A 557 25.59 41.53 -24.09
C GLU A 557 24.35 40.69 -24.48
N ALA A 558 23.53 41.18 -25.42
CA ALA A 558 22.36 40.48 -25.94
C ALA A 558 22.71 39.19 -26.72
N SER A 559 23.95 39.08 -27.20
CA SER A 559 24.45 37.93 -27.97
C SER A 559 25.64 37.25 -27.28
N SER A 560 25.65 37.27 -25.95
CA SER A 560 26.72 36.63 -25.16
C SER A 560 26.87 35.14 -25.52
N PRO A 561 28.09 34.68 -25.86
CA PRO A 561 28.37 33.27 -26.14
C PRO A 561 27.94 32.37 -24.99
N ARG A 562 27.15 31.34 -25.28
CA ARG A 562 26.59 30.44 -24.27
C ARG A 562 26.29 29.06 -24.83
N VAL A 563 26.32 28.06 -23.95
CA VAL A 563 26.10 26.64 -24.30
C VAL A 563 25.00 26.03 -23.44
N LEU A 564 24.28 25.06 -24.01
CA LEU A 564 23.22 24.31 -23.37
C LEU A 564 23.32 22.83 -23.74
N ARG A 565 23.25 21.93 -22.77
CA ARG A 565 23.14 20.48 -23.03
C ARG A 565 21.77 19.96 -22.65
N LEU A 566 21.17 19.19 -23.55
CA LEU A 566 19.90 18.47 -23.39
C LEU A 566 20.10 17.02 -23.80
N GLY A 567 20.23 16.13 -22.81
CA GLY A 567 20.58 14.72 -23.08
C GLY A 567 21.93 14.63 -23.79
N ASP A 568 21.95 14.02 -24.98
CA ASP A 568 23.15 13.92 -25.82
C ASP A 568 23.31 15.06 -26.83
N THR A 569 22.35 15.98 -26.92
CA THR A 569 22.43 17.15 -27.82
C THR A 569 22.97 18.38 -27.09
N VAL A 570 23.91 19.08 -27.72
CA VAL A 570 24.48 20.35 -27.28
C VAL A 570 24.02 21.44 -28.24
N PHE A 571 23.61 22.58 -27.69
CA PHE A 571 23.30 23.80 -28.42
C PHE A 571 24.32 24.87 -28.03
N LEU A 572 24.92 25.51 -29.02
CA LEU A 572 25.83 26.63 -28.89
C LEU A 572 25.19 27.84 -29.55
N GLN A 573 25.27 29.01 -28.91
CA GLN A 573 24.79 30.25 -29.51
C GLN A 573 25.58 31.48 -29.04
N GLY A 574 25.40 32.58 -29.76
CA GLY A 574 25.97 33.89 -29.46
C GLY A 574 26.95 34.34 -30.53
N ALA A 575 27.68 35.42 -30.24
CA ALA A 575 28.59 36.00 -31.21
C ALA A 575 29.82 36.66 -30.61
N LEU A 576 30.89 36.65 -31.39
CA LEU A 576 32.20 37.16 -31.03
C LEU A 576 32.67 38.26 -31.99
N LYS A 577 33.65 39.03 -31.52
CA LYS A 577 34.48 39.99 -32.27
C LYS A 577 35.94 39.87 -31.82
N GLY A 578 36.82 40.70 -32.34
CA GLY A 578 38.26 40.70 -32.02
C GLY A 578 39.05 39.58 -32.70
N ILE A 579 38.42 38.88 -33.65
CA ILE A 579 39.04 37.81 -34.42
C ILE A 579 39.78 38.44 -35.61
N THR A 580 41.10 38.23 -35.67
CA THR A 580 41.99 38.95 -36.60
C THR A 580 42.84 38.03 -37.49
N SER A 581 42.69 36.71 -37.37
CA SER A 581 43.45 35.75 -38.17
C SER A 581 42.72 34.41 -38.32
N ARG A 582 43.20 33.59 -39.25
CA ARG A 582 42.81 32.17 -39.38
C ARG A 582 43.27 31.32 -38.21
N LYS A 583 42.64 30.15 -38.02
CA LYS A 583 42.91 29.17 -36.95
C LYS A 583 42.95 29.82 -35.56
N PHE A 584 42.06 30.78 -35.34
CA PHE A 584 42.04 31.56 -34.12
C PHE A 584 41.20 30.84 -33.05
N LEU A 585 41.78 30.63 -31.86
CA LEU A 585 41.09 30.03 -30.73
C LEU A 585 40.13 31.04 -30.11
N ALA A 586 38.84 30.82 -30.27
CA ALA A 586 37.82 31.77 -29.88
C ALA A 586 37.19 31.43 -28.52
N LEU A 587 36.93 30.15 -28.25
CA LEU A 587 36.29 29.67 -27.02
C LEU A 587 36.79 28.28 -26.64
N THR A 588 36.45 27.83 -25.43
CA THR A 588 36.58 26.42 -25.04
C THR A 588 35.27 25.99 -24.37
N LEU A 589 34.69 24.88 -24.84
CA LEU A 589 33.49 24.29 -24.27
C LEU A 589 33.79 23.60 -22.93
N PRO A 590 32.85 23.68 -21.97
CA PRO A 590 32.87 22.92 -20.73
C PRO A 590 32.98 21.42 -21.00
N GLY A 591 33.64 20.69 -20.10
CA GLY A 591 33.92 19.25 -20.27
C GLY A 591 32.70 18.40 -20.62
N HIS A 592 31.54 18.72 -20.04
CA HIS A 592 30.29 17.99 -20.26
C HIS A 592 29.59 18.34 -21.58
N CYS A 593 30.09 19.30 -22.37
CA CYS A 593 29.53 19.73 -23.66
C CYS A 593 30.47 19.42 -24.84
N ARG A 594 31.54 18.64 -24.63
CA ARG A 594 32.54 18.35 -25.65
C ARG A 594 32.10 17.19 -26.54
N PRO A 595 32.28 17.27 -27.87
CA PRO A 595 31.97 16.17 -28.77
C PRO A 595 33.01 15.04 -28.66
N ASP A 596 32.60 13.82 -29.02
CA ASP A 596 33.48 12.63 -29.11
C ASP A 596 34.42 12.64 -30.31
N ARG A 597 34.11 13.46 -31.33
CA ARG A 597 34.92 13.69 -32.53
C ARG A 597 35.00 15.17 -32.89
N ASP A 598 35.97 15.52 -33.74
CA ASP A 598 36.07 16.87 -34.29
C ASP A 598 34.83 17.20 -35.15
N LEU A 599 34.22 18.34 -34.89
CA LEU A 599 33.07 18.85 -35.63
C LEU A 599 33.43 20.11 -36.39
N THR A 600 32.82 20.30 -37.57
CA THR A 600 32.95 21.55 -38.34
C THR A 600 31.60 22.04 -38.80
N PHE A 601 31.38 23.35 -38.74
CA PHE A 601 30.14 23.99 -39.17
C PHE A 601 30.43 25.34 -39.85
N LEU A 602 29.47 25.82 -40.65
CA LEU A 602 29.54 27.10 -41.36
C LEU A 602 28.53 28.08 -40.76
N GLN A 603 28.91 29.35 -40.67
CA GLN A 603 28.07 30.44 -40.16
C GLN A 603 28.18 31.69 -41.05
N SER A 604 27.07 32.37 -41.28
CA SER A 604 27.07 33.68 -41.94
C SER A 604 27.68 34.73 -41.03
N THR A 605 28.52 35.62 -41.57
CA THR A 605 29.18 36.70 -40.82
C THR A 605 28.80 38.07 -41.38
N SER A 606 29.30 39.15 -40.76
CA SER A 606 29.09 40.50 -41.29
C SER A 606 29.43 40.60 -42.78
N THR A 607 28.57 41.31 -43.52
CA THR A 607 28.84 41.64 -44.91
C THR A 607 30.00 42.63 -45.03
N ASP A 608 30.61 42.64 -46.21
CA ASP A 608 31.59 43.66 -46.58
C ASP A 608 31.28 44.15 -48.00
N GLY A 609 30.96 45.43 -48.13
CA GLY A 609 30.53 46.02 -49.40
C GLY A 609 29.40 45.24 -50.10
N TYR A 610 28.37 44.83 -49.35
CA TYR A 610 27.21 44.05 -49.84
C TYR A 610 27.50 42.60 -50.28
N LYS A 611 28.71 42.08 -50.02
CA LYS A 611 29.01 40.65 -50.24
C LYS A 611 28.62 39.83 -49.02
N ALA A 612 27.87 38.74 -49.25
CA ALA A 612 27.61 37.74 -48.22
C ALA A 612 28.92 37.01 -47.86
N ARG A 613 29.18 36.82 -46.56
CA ARG A 613 30.39 36.17 -46.06
C ARG A 613 30.02 35.06 -45.10
N PHE A 614 30.81 33.99 -45.12
CA PHE A 614 30.69 32.83 -44.23
C PHE A 614 32.03 32.53 -43.56
N ALA A 615 31.96 32.14 -42.29
CA ALA A 615 33.06 31.60 -41.51
C ALA A 615 32.88 30.09 -41.29
N ARG A 616 33.98 29.34 -41.44
CA ARG A 616 34.10 27.95 -41.05
C ARG A 616 34.63 27.87 -39.63
N TRP A 617 33.88 27.20 -38.77
CA TRP A 617 34.24 26.91 -37.40
C TRP A 617 34.56 25.43 -37.23
N SER A 618 35.44 25.13 -36.27
CA SER A 618 35.66 23.78 -35.79
C SER A 618 35.58 23.70 -34.26
N ILE A 619 35.00 22.61 -33.77
CA ILE A 619 34.95 22.25 -32.35
C ILE A 619 35.75 20.97 -32.20
N LYS A 620 36.82 21.04 -31.42
CA LYS A 620 37.72 19.91 -31.16
C LYS A 620 37.22 19.05 -30.00
N THR A 621 37.65 17.80 -29.93
CA THR A 621 37.31 16.87 -28.83
C THR A 621 37.73 17.38 -27.45
N ASN A 622 38.77 18.22 -27.37
CA ASN A 622 39.18 18.89 -26.14
C ASN A 622 38.28 20.09 -25.76
N GLY A 623 37.25 20.40 -26.57
CA GLY A 623 36.31 21.50 -26.40
C GLY A 623 36.74 22.81 -27.04
N ASP A 624 37.94 22.93 -27.60
CA ASP A 624 38.39 24.18 -28.20
C ASP A 624 37.60 24.49 -29.48
N VAL A 625 37.15 25.74 -29.58
CA VAL A 625 36.38 26.26 -30.72
C VAL A 625 37.26 27.22 -31.51
N TYR A 626 37.60 26.82 -32.73
CA TYR A 626 38.41 27.59 -33.66
C TYR A 626 37.56 28.14 -34.80
N ILE A 627 37.92 29.33 -35.27
CA ILE A 627 37.55 29.79 -36.60
C ILE A 627 38.70 29.43 -37.56
N ASP A 628 38.43 28.52 -38.49
CA ASP A 628 39.44 27.97 -39.39
C ASP A 628 39.67 28.86 -40.61
N TYR A 629 38.57 29.36 -41.19
CA TYR A 629 38.58 30.09 -42.47
C TYR A 629 37.40 31.06 -42.56
N ASN A 630 37.62 32.19 -43.22
CA ASN A 630 36.58 33.14 -43.62
C ASN A 630 36.58 33.24 -45.15
N THR A 631 35.41 33.38 -45.79
CA THR A 631 35.21 33.12 -47.24
C THR A 631 36.26 33.74 -48.18
N ASP A 632 36.77 34.92 -47.84
CA ASP A 632 37.72 35.74 -48.59
C ASP A 632 39.09 35.93 -47.88
N ASP A 633 39.34 35.21 -46.78
CA ASP A 633 40.51 35.33 -45.89
C ASP A 633 40.81 36.76 -45.41
N VAL A 634 39.79 37.64 -45.43
CA VAL A 634 39.87 38.99 -44.88
C VAL A 634 39.45 38.95 -43.41
N TRP A 635 40.24 39.55 -42.54
CA TRP A 635 40.01 39.54 -41.10
C TRP A 635 39.88 40.96 -40.57
N ASP A 636 38.83 41.19 -39.78
CA ASP A 636 38.56 42.47 -39.16
C ASP A 636 37.93 42.20 -37.78
N GLY A 637 38.64 42.62 -36.74
CA GLY A 637 38.22 42.43 -35.35
C GLY A 637 36.93 43.17 -34.98
N THR A 638 36.40 44.02 -35.85
CA THR A 638 35.13 44.73 -35.65
C THR A 638 33.93 44.00 -36.26
N LYS A 639 34.13 42.86 -36.93
CA LYS A 639 33.05 42.12 -37.59
C LYS A 639 32.34 41.16 -36.62
N TRP A 640 31.07 40.88 -36.93
CA TRP A 640 30.20 39.97 -36.20
C TRP A 640 30.43 38.52 -36.66
N TYR A 641 30.83 37.67 -35.73
CA TYR A 641 31.10 36.25 -35.95
C TYR A 641 30.21 35.38 -35.04
N PRO A 642 29.05 34.91 -35.51
CA PRO A 642 28.15 34.07 -34.73
C PRO A 642 28.62 32.60 -34.66
N ILE A 643 28.17 31.89 -33.63
CA ILE A 643 28.53 30.50 -33.33
C ILE A 643 27.30 29.59 -33.16
N ASP A 644 26.15 29.99 -33.72
CA ASP A 644 24.88 29.30 -33.50
C ASP A 644 24.84 27.91 -34.14
N THR A 645 24.91 26.84 -33.35
CA THR A 645 24.91 25.46 -33.87
C THR A 645 24.38 24.46 -32.85
N SER A 646 24.09 23.25 -33.30
CA SER A 646 23.73 22.13 -32.44
C SER A 646 24.38 20.83 -32.92
N PHE A 647 24.81 19.99 -32.00
CA PHE A 647 25.47 18.71 -32.30
C PHE A 647 25.24 17.68 -31.20
N THR A 648 25.45 16.40 -31.51
CA THR A 648 25.42 15.31 -30.51
C THR A 648 26.80 15.04 -29.94
N ILE A 649 26.87 14.65 -28.67
CA ILE A 649 28.13 14.25 -27.99
C ILE A 649 28.51 12.82 -28.35
N THR A 650 27.53 11.96 -28.59
CA THR A 650 27.67 10.56 -28.97
C THR A 650 27.26 10.39 -30.44
N SER A 651 28.12 9.72 -31.23
CA SER A 651 27.91 9.45 -32.66
C SER A 651 27.01 8.27 -32.94
#